data_AF-A0A818Z8K6-F1
#
_entry.id   AF-A0A818Z8K6-F1
#
_cell.length_a   1.000
_cell.length_b   1.000
_cell.length_c   1.000
_cell.angle_alpha   90.00
_cell.angle_beta   90.00
_cell.angle_gamma   90.00
#
_symmetry.space_group_name_H-M   'P 1'
#
loop_
_entity.id
_entity.type
_entity.pdbx_description
1 polymer ?
#
loop_
_entity_poly.entity_id
_entity_poly.type
_entity_poly.pdbx_seq_one_letter_code
_entity_poly.pdbx_strand_id
1 'polypeptide(L)'
;MSETATSSHQEKKHIFFAYAEKDEFDVRMAEKLKNHFIERRLRVYLPRENEDINTKIANGIENAAVILVFPSRSLQMSKSGSKLLNYADQTKTPILNIKICEGFQPRDWLGTILAPTNSCSTDFNEVMKSLISMGIKTNNLILERNEKNEPQPKEKYLFYGGTRSGDVIAVYHYFGQQFPMEFEFLGLQQGKVFGQGDDEVGAFTLAGQYKLEDGYGDINMHKQYIGKHSVIYRGEIYLRRITCVIEGHWQINNIYNRFFIRLTLPEVYEREMEKILSSKASRRQGSKVMISYCPCQYDLAQKIAEELVAKGIPAVCPPLRMHEMIKIAAEQARVVIPLMSEAYEASNISKYVLSYVDEAGIPIVPIKAQHPYSQSGWLGVICAGALWTRITNVNDIEKTLDNLIGQLHPYISDALDDEQHLAALVDGTLVQGYYMHWGKKFDMKFDMFAMTNGYIVGQGDDEVGGFVINGKYTCLSNKEDFKFQFKKHYIGQHDVQYSGTTTHNESQFFFDGKWHIDDLSDSFHLEVPRNQSSGPKDLHIMLSYQWNNQELVKRVADMLKQRNIPIWFDIAGDMKGNINTAMAYGVEGAAMVISFNTVAYSKSINCQKELTYASQLKKNIVPVLLENDKKFQNTWLGMIIASLNAINMQDDNQFNSNIDILVQRIKKALEEKKDEESHRSQAITNLREGRVLGQGNDEIGPFTMAGNYDNEGKPNIVFLRLEDGSSKDLTT
;
A
#
# COMPACT_ATOMS: atom_id res chain seq x y z
N MET A 1 30.82 44.29 5.46
CA MET A 1 29.77 43.44 4.88
C MET A 1 29.91 42.08 5.52
N SER A 2 29.16 41.86 6.61
CA SER A 2 29.18 40.62 7.38
C SER A 2 28.15 39.67 6.81
N GLU A 3 28.62 38.54 6.26
CA GLU A 3 27.78 37.40 5.91
C GLU A 3 27.08 36.90 7.17
N THR A 4 25.75 36.92 7.12
CA THR A 4 24.87 36.28 8.09
C THR A 4 25.12 34.78 8.05
N ALA A 5 25.79 34.25 9.08
CA ALA A 5 25.86 32.83 9.35
C ALA A 5 24.45 32.29 9.64
N THR A 6 23.78 31.78 8.61
CA THR A 6 22.71 30.80 8.79
C THR A 6 23.37 29.52 9.31
N SER A 7 23.33 29.30 10.62
CA SER A 7 23.67 28.00 11.20
C SER A 7 22.63 26.99 10.72
N SER A 8 22.92 26.27 9.65
CA SER A 8 22.21 25.04 9.34
C SER A 8 22.50 24.07 10.48
N HIS A 9 21.53 23.85 11.36
CA HIS A 9 21.58 22.70 12.26
C HIS A 9 21.62 21.47 11.36
N GLN A 10 22.81 20.88 11.22
CA GLN A 10 22.99 19.65 10.48
C GLN A 10 22.23 18.55 11.23
N GLU A 11 21.13 18.09 10.65
CA GLU A 11 20.20 17.18 11.29
C GLU A 11 20.92 15.88 11.67
N LYS A 12 20.94 15.57 12.97
CA LYS A 12 21.66 14.43 13.53
C LYS A 12 20.99 13.13 13.09
N LYS A 13 21.66 12.33 12.26
CA LYS A 13 21.15 11.02 11.80
C LYS A 13 21.55 9.88 12.74
N HIS A 14 20.80 8.77 12.69
CA HIS A 14 21.05 7.56 13.49
C HIS A 14 20.95 6.28 12.65
N ILE A 15 21.33 5.15 13.23
CA ILE A 15 21.12 3.82 12.67
C ILE A 15 19.90 3.19 13.33
N PHE A 16 18.97 2.69 12.53
CA PHE A 16 17.78 1.98 13.03
C PHE A 16 17.95 0.47 12.83
N PHE A 17 17.53 -0.34 13.80
CA PHE A 17 17.60 -1.81 13.75
C PHE A 17 16.19 -2.38 13.60
N ALA A 18 15.94 -3.14 12.53
CA ALA A 18 14.65 -3.76 12.25
C ALA A 18 14.76 -5.29 12.33
N TYR A 19 14.12 -5.88 13.34
CA TYR A 19 14.14 -7.31 13.65
C TYR A 19 12.82 -7.70 14.33
N ALA A 20 12.52 -9.00 14.46
CA ALA A 20 11.32 -9.43 15.16
C ALA A 20 11.50 -9.31 16.69
N GLU A 21 10.90 -8.29 17.31
CA GLU A 21 11.06 -8.01 18.76
C GLU A 21 10.57 -9.14 19.68
N LYS A 22 9.74 -10.07 19.18
CA LYS A 22 9.21 -11.22 19.94
C LYS A 22 10.03 -12.50 19.75
N ASP A 23 11.06 -12.47 18.91
CA ASP A 23 11.91 -13.62 18.62
C ASP A 23 13.26 -13.46 19.33
N GLU A 24 13.57 -14.33 20.28
CA GLU A 24 14.78 -14.22 21.09
C GLU A 24 16.07 -14.35 20.27
N PHE A 25 16.05 -15.12 19.18
CA PHE A 25 17.21 -15.27 18.30
C PHE A 25 17.50 -13.95 17.59
N ASP A 26 16.47 -13.36 16.98
CA ASP A 26 16.57 -12.06 16.29
C ASP A 26 17.04 -10.95 17.23
N VAL A 27 16.41 -10.86 18.42
CA VAL A 27 16.76 -9.86 19.46
C VAL A 27 18.24 -9.98 19.83
N ARG A 28 18.71 -11.20 20.10
CA ARG A 28 20.11 -11.44 20.49
C ARG A 28 21.09 -11.02 19.39
N MET A 29 20.80 -11.36 18.13
CA MET A 29 21.67 -11.02 17.01
C MET A 29 21.72 -9.50 16.76
N ALA A 30 20.56 -8.83 16.83
CA ALA A 30 20.46 -7.39 16.66
C ALA A 30 21.16 -6.63 17.79
N GLU A 31 20.90 -6.98 19.05
CA GLU A 31 21.51 -6.33 20.22
C GLU A 31 23.03 -6.53 20.26
N LYS A 32 23.54 -7.70 19.85
CA LYS A 32 24.98 -7.92 19.71
C LYS A 32 25.60 -6.89 18.77
N LEU A 33 25.05 -6.71 17.57
CA LEU A 33 25.59 -5.74 16.60
C LEU A 33 25.39 -4.30 17.09
N LYS A 34 24.22 -3.97 17.63
CA LYS A 34 23.90 -2.66 18.20
C LYS A 34 24.88 -2.22 19.28
N ASN A 35 25.29 -3.13 20.18
CA ASN A 35 26.31 -2.86 21.19
C ASN A 35 27.67 -2.49 20.57
N HIS A 36 28.08 -3.13 19.46
CA HIS A 36 29.32 -2.76 18.77
C HIS A 36 29.29 -1.33 18.22
N PHE A 37 28.12 -0.86 17.76
CA PHE A 37 27.91 0.53 17.33
C PHE A 37 27.97 1.50 18.51
N ILE A 38 27.28 1.19 19.61
CA ILE A 38 27.27 2.01 20.83
C ILE A 38 28.68 2.16 21.42
N GLU A 39 29.42 1.06 21.56
CA GLU A 39 30.81 1.06 22.06
C GLU A 39 31.75 1.94 21.22
N ARG A 40 31.50 2.02 19.91
CA ARG A 40 32.24 2.85 18.97
C ARG A 40 31.68 4.27 18.82
N ARG A 41 30.79 4.67 19.72
CA ARG A 41 30.13 5.98 19.76
C ARG A 41 29.36 6.33 18.48
N LEU A 42 28.76 5.35 17.82
CA LEU A 42 27.85 5.57 16.70
C LEU A 42 26.42 5.67 17.21
N ARG A 43 25.69 6.69 16.73
CA ARG A 43 24.31 7.00 17.11
C ARG A 43 23.38 5.92 16.56
N VAL A 44 22.75 5.16 17.46
CA VAL A 44 21.69 4.20 17.15
C VAL A 44 20.36 4.72 17.69
N TYR A 45 19.27 4.46 16.99
CA TYR A 45 17.95 4.87 17.45
C TYR A 45 17.59 4.18 18.77
N LEU A 46 17.14 4.98 19.74
CA LEU A 46 16.57 4.51 21.00
C LEU A 46 15.14 5.06 21.12
N PRO A 47 14.12 4.20 21.24
CA PRO A 47 12.74 4.65 21.43
C PRO A 47 12.57 5.28 22.82
N ARG A 48 11.58 6.17 22.96
CA ARG A 48 11.21 6.69 24.28
C ARG A 48 10.37 5.67 25.05
N GLU A 49 10.36 5.78 26.37
CA GLU A 49 9.39 5.08 27.21
C GLU A 49 7.96 5.53 26.86
N ASN A 50 7.03 4.57 26.79
CA ASN A 50 5.59 4.78 26.52
C ASN A 50 5.25 5.43 25.16
N GLU A 51 6.17 5.43 24.19
CA GLU A 51 5.89 5.88 22.83
C GLU A 51 5.05 4.83 22.07
N ASP A 52 3.95 5.27 21.43
CA ASP A 52 3.13 4.37 20.62
C ASP A 52 3.91 3.82 19.43
N ILE A 53 3.57 2.60 19.00
CA ILE A 53 4.35 1.85 18.02
C ILE A 53 4.50 2.59 16.67
N ASN A 54 3.46 3.30 16.23
CA ASN A 54 3.47 4.03 14.97
C ASN A 54 4.41 5.24 15.04
N THR A 55 4.42 5.95 16.17
CA THR A 55 5.34 7.07 16.42
C THR A 55 6.78 6.60 16.58
N LYS A 56 7.00 5.47 17.27
CA LYS A 56 8.33 4.83 17.38
C LYS A 56 8.91 4.50 16.01
N ILE A 57 8.10 3.91 15.12
CA ILE A 57 8.50 3.59 13.75
C ILE A 57 8.83 4.88 12.97
N ALA A 58 7.96 5.89 13.04
CA ALA A 58 8.13 7.14 12.29
C ALA A 58 9.43 7.87 12.69
N ASN A 59 9.60 8.11 13.99
CA ASN A 59 10.80 8.75 14.54
C ASN A 59 12.07 7.92 14.27
N GLY A 60 11.92 6.61 14.26
CA GLY A 60 12.97 5.67 13.89
C GLY A 60 13.44 5.80 12.45
N ILE A 61 12.54 6.13 11.52
CA ILE A 61 12.80 6.09 10.07
C ILE A 61 13.18 7.46 9.50
N GLU A 62 12.46 8.53 9.84
CA GLU A 62 12.60 9.85 9.20
C GLU A 62 13.98 10.49 9.37
N ASN A 63 14.68 10.09 10.45
CA ASN A 63 16.04 10.51 10.75
C ASN A 63 17.07 9.38 10.71
N ALA A 64 16.71 8.21 10.20
CA ALA A 64 17.68 7.16 9.97
C ALA A 64 18.58 7.51 8.78
N ALA A 65 19.89 7.36 8.96
CA ALA A 65 20.80 7.27 7.83
C ALA A 65 20.66 5.93 7.09
N VAL A 66 20.33 4.88 7.84
CA VAL A 66 20.18 3.51 7.34
C VAL A 66 19.35 2.68 8.31
N ILE A 67 18.61 1.73 7.76
CA ILE A 67 17.90 0.68 8.49
C ILE A 67 18.64 -0.64 8.27
N LEU A 68 19.12 -1.24 9.36
CA LEU A 68 19.70 -2.57 9.37
C LEU A 68 18.58 -3.60 9.58
N VAL A 69 18.26 -4.36 8.54
CA VAL A 69 17.16 -5.33 8.56
C VAL A 69 17.71 -6.73 8.79
N PHE A 70 17.15 -7.42 9.78
CA PHE A 70 17.53 -8.77 10.17
C PHE A 70 16.42 -9.72 9.71
N PRO A 71 16.40 -10.17 8.45
CA PRO A 71 15.35 -11.02 7.93
C PRO A 71 15.31 -12.38 8.64
N SER A 72 14.11 -12.75 9.08
CA SER A 72 13.78 -14.05 9.66
C SER A 72 12.35 -14.42 9.30
N ARG A 73 11.96 -15.68 9.55
CA ARG A 73 10.55 -16.11 9.40
C ARG A 73 9.63 -15.31 10.33
N SER A 74 10.10 -15.01 11.54
CA SER A 74 9.36 -14.23 12.53
C SER A 74 9.13 -12.79 12.06
N LEU A 75 10.14 -12.16 11.45
CA LEU A 75 9.99 -10.83 10.88
C LEU A 75 9.03 -10.83 9.68
N GLN A 76 9.11 -11.83 8.80
CA GLN A 76 8.23 -11.96 7.63
C GLN A 76 6.74 -12.11 8.01
N MET A 77 6.45 -12.70 9.17
CA MET A 77 5.09 -12.83 9.71
C MET A 77 4.65 -11.61 10.56
N SER A 78 5.54 -10.63 10.77
CA SER A 78 5.29 -9.49 11.66
C SER A 78 4.53 -8.37 10.97
N LYS A 79 3.32 -8.05 11.45
CA LYS A 79 2.55 -6.89 10.99
C LYS A 79 3.30 -5.57 11.22
N SER A 80 3.93 -5.40 12.38
CA SER A 80 4.72 -4.19 12.67
C SER A 80 6.00 -4.12 11.84
N GLY A 81 6.65 -5.26 11.57
CA GLY A 81 7.80 -5.35 10.67
C GLY A 81 7.45 -4.95 9.24
N SER A 82 6.30 -5.41 8.74
CA SER A 82 5.78 -5.03 7.41
C SER A 82 5.52 -3.52 7.34
N LYS A 83 4.79 -2.94 8.30
CA LYS A 83 4.52 -1.48 8.36
C LYS A 83 5.82 -0.67 8.33
N LEU A 84 6.77 -1.05 9.18
CA LEU A 84 8.07 -0.39 9.29
C LEU A 84 8.80 -0.37 7.95
N LEU A 85 8.91 -1.52 7.29
CA LEU A 85 9.67 -1.62 6.04
C LEU A 85 8.92 -1.01 4.85
N ASN A 86 7.59 -1.04 4.84
CA ASN A 86 6.80 -0.28 3.88
C ASN A 86 7.02 1.24 4.05
N TYR A 87 7.09 1.72 5.29
CA TYR A 87 7.31 3.14 5.54
C TYR A 87 8.73 3.58 5.16
N ALA A 88 9.71 2.74 5.47
CA ALA A 88 11.09 2.93 5.03
C ALA A 88 11.21 3.02 3.51
N ASP A 89 10.54 2.11 2.80
CA ASP A 89 10.52 2.11 1.34
C ASP A 89 9.78 3.33 0.76
N GLN A 90 8.69 3.77 1.39
CA GLN A 90 7.95 4.97 0.98
C GLN A 90 8.80 6.23 1.14
N THR A 91 9.49 6.37 2.28
CA THR A 91 10.37 7.50 2.60
C THR A 91 11.73 7.42 1.90
N LYS A 92 12.01 6.32 1.19
CA LYS A 92 13.28 6.04 0.50
C LYS A 92 14.47 6.02 1.45
N THR A 93 14.24 5.64 2.70
CA THR A 93 15.30 5.46 3.69
C THR A 93 16.18 4.27 3.30
N PRO A 94 17.52 4.41 3.30
CA PRO A 94 18.42 3.32 2.91
C PRO A 94 18.25 2.07 3.76
N ILE A 95 18.17 0.90 3.13
CA ILE A 95 18.02 -0.41 3.78
C ILE A 95 19.25 -1.26 3.50
N LEU A 96 19.81 -1.87 4.55
CA LEU A 96 20.88 -2.86 4.47
C LEU A 96 20.40 -4.20 5.04
N ASN A 97 20.46 -5.26 4.24
CA ASN A 97 20.04 -6.61 4.61
C ASN A 97 21.15 -7.35 5.37
N ILE A 98 20.91 -7.66 6.65
CA ILE A 98 21.85 -8.35 7.55
C ILE A 98 21.51 -9.83 7.64
N LYS A 99 22.30 -10.68 6.97
CA LYS A 99 22.08 -12.13 6.97
C LYS A 99 22.37 -12.74 8.34
N ILE A 100 21.32 -13.23 9.01
CA ILE A 100 21.41 -13.92 10.30
C ILE A 100 21.07 -15.41 10.27
N CYS A 101 20.34 -15.87 9.24
CA CYS A 101 19.97 -17.26 9.07
C CYS A 101 20.55 -17.77 7.74
N GLU A 102 21.38 -18.82 7.82
CA GLU A 102 21.92 -19.47 6.63
C GLU A 102 20.78 -20.10 5.82
N GLY A 103 20.77 -19.88 4.51
CA GLY A 103 19.75 -20.43 3.60
C GLY A 103 18.35 -19.80 3.69
N PHE A 104 18.08 -18.89 4.63
CA PHE A 104 16.79 -18.18 4.66
C PHE A 104 16.66 -17.24 3.45
N GLN A 105 15.61 -17.44 2.67
CA GLN A 105 15.28 -16.61 1.51
C GLN A 105 13.97 -15.88 1.81
N PRO A 106 13.99 -14.55 2.01
CA PRO A 106 12.80 -13.77 2.23
C PRO A 106 11.78 -13.93 1.10
N ARG A 107 10.51 -14.04 1.45
CA ARG A 107 9.36 -14.16 0.54
C ARG A 107 8.31 -13.09 0.82
N ASP A 108 7.28 -13.04 0.00
CA ASP A 108 6.16 -12.11 0.15
C ASP A 108 6.68 -10.64 0.15
N TRP A 109 6.03 -9.76 0.91
CA TRP A 109 6.40 -8.37 1.11
C TRP A 109 7.86 -8.17 1.54
N LEU A 110 8.43 -9.08 2.35
CA LEU A 110 9.80 -8.96 2.84
C LEU A 110 10.81 -9.26 1.73
N GLY A 111 10.55 -10.28 0.92
CA GLY A 111 11.32 -10.59 -0.29
C GLY A 111 11.32 -9.42 -1.26
N THR A 112 10.14 -8.86 -1.52
CA THR A 112 9.98 -7.73 -2.44
C THR A 112 10.78 -6.49 -2.02
N ILE A 113 10.75 -6.13 -0.72
CA ILE A 113 11.48 -4.97 -0.21
C ILE A 113 13.00 -5.21 -0.19
N LEU A 114 13.43 -6.42 0.19
CA LEU A 114 14.86 -6.71 0.32
C LEU A 114 15.53 -7.09 -1.00
N ALA A 115 14.77 -7.46 -2.03
CA ALA A 115 15.33 -7.87 -3.32
C ALA A 115 16.33 -6.87 -3.92
N PRO A 116 16.04 -5.55 -4.01
CA PRO A 116 17.00 -4.58 -4.56
C PRO A 116 18.10 -4.15 -3.56
N THR A 117 18.13 -4.69 -2.34
CA THR A 117 19.02 -4.20 -1.27
C THR A 117 20.35 -4.94 -1.21
N ASN A 118 21.42 -4.23 -0.84
CA ASN A 118 22.69 -4.85 -0.53
C ASN A 118 22.56 -5.76 0.69
N SER A 119 23.32 -6.85 0.71
CA SER A 119 23.33 -7.79 1.83
C SER A 119 24.74 -8.04 2.35
N CYS A 120 24.89 -8.13 3.67
CA CYS A 120 26.14 -8.48 4.34
C CYS A 120 25.88 -9.39 5.55
N SER A 121 26.93 -9.94 6.14
CA SER A 121 26.83 -10.66 7.42
C SER A 121 26.62 -9.71 8.60
N THR A 122 26.55 -10.27 9.82
CA THR A 122 26.55 -9.50 11.07
C THR A 122 27.92 -8.97 11.50
N ASP A 123 28.98 -9.21 10.71
CA ASP A 123 30.31 -8.69 11.01
C ASP A 123 30.32 -7.15 10.93
N PHE A 124 30.78 -6.50 12.00
CA PHE A 124 30.76 -5.05 12.10
C PHE A 124 31.55 -4.37 10.96
N ASN A 125 32.70 -4.91 10.57
CA ASN A 125 33.53 -4.30 9.54
C ASN A 125 32.90 -4.45 8.16
N GLU A 126 32.26 -5.58 7.87
CA GLU A 126 31.50 -5.81 6.65
C GLU A 126 30.29 -4.85 6.54
N VAL A 127 29.58 -4.65 7.66
CA VAL A 127 28.49 -3.68 7.75
C VAL A 127 29.01 -2.27 7.47
N MET A 128 30.09 -1.83 8.12
CA MET A 128 30.66 -0.50 7.91
C MET A 128 31.14 -0.27 6.46
N LYS A 129 31.75 -1.27 5.83
CA LYS A 129 32.12 -1.23 4.41
C LYS A 129 30.88 -1.05 3.52
N SER A 130 29.81 -1.77 3.83
CA SER A 130 28.53 -1.67 3.11
C SER A 130 27.88 -0.29 3.28
N LEU A 131 27.94 0.30 4.48
CA LEU A 131 27.45 1.66 4.70
C LEU A 131 28.20 2.69 3.85
N ILE A 132 29.53 2.57 3.75
CA ILE A 132 30.36 3.46 2.95
C ILE A 132 30.05 3.28 1.45
N SER A 133 29.90 2.03 0.97
CA SER A 133 29.57 1.78 -0.44
C SER A 133 28.19 2.28 -0.84
N MET A 134 27.25 2.33 0.11
CA MET A 134 25.93 2.96 -0.05
C MET A 134 25.97 4.49 0.00
N GLY A 135 27.15 5.11 0.20
CA GLY A 135 27.30 6.57 0.26
C GLY A 135 26.86 7.18 1.61
N ILE A 136 26.69 6.37 2.65
CA ILE A 136 26.30 6.86 3.98
C ILE A 136 27.47 7.61 4.61
N LYS A 137 27.24 8.89 4.97
CA LYS A 137 28.22 9.72 5.67
C LYS A 137 28.33 9.31 7.14
N THR A 138 29.18 8.33 7.42
CA THR A 138 29.37 7.76 8.77
C THR A 138 29.81 8.78 9.81
N ASN A 139 30.48 9.86 9.42
CA ASN A 139 30.84 10.96 10.33
C ASN A 139 29.61 11.63 10.98
N ASN A 140 28.47 11.68 10.29
CA ASN A 140 27.23 12.26 10.84
C ASN A 140 26.58 11.36 11.91
N LEU A 141 27.02 10.10 12.00
CA LEU A 141 26.56 9.13 12.98
C LEU A 141 27.39 9.15 14.26
N ILE A 142 28.57 9.78 14.28
CA ILE A 142 29.44 9.79 15.45
C ILE A 142 28.87 10.73 16.50
N LEU A 143 28.76 10.26 17.74
CA LEU A 143 28.41 11.07 18.90
C LEU A 143 29.59 11.95 19.30
N GLU A 144 29.33 13.24 19.49
CA GLU A 144 30.34 14.18 19.98
C GLU A 144 30.87 13.77 21.36
N ARG A 145 32.04 14.28 21.77
CA ARG A 145 32.78 13.81 22.96
C ARG A 145 31.93 13.76 24.24
N ASN A 146 30.99 14.69 24.41
CA ASN A 146 30.12 14.80 25.59
C ASN A 146 28.66 14.39 25.31
N GLU A 147 28.35 13.99 24.07
CA GLU A 147 27.01 13.56 23.68
C GLU A 147 26.78 12.11 24.16
N LYS A 148 25.59 11.87 24.71
CA LYS A 148 25.09 10.52 25.02
C LYS A 148 24.11 10.09 23.93
N ASN A 149 24.05 8.78 23.68
CA ASN A 149 22.99 8.24 22.84
C ASN A 149 21.71 8.17 23.67
N GLU A 150 20.88 9.21 23.60
CA GLU A 150 19.61 9.31 24.30
C GLU A 150 18.47 9.29 23.26
N PRO A 151 17.24 8.89 23.66
CA PRO A 151 16.09 8.99 22.78
C PRO A 151 15.98 10.41 22.20
N GLN A 152 15.63 10.53 20.92
CA GLN A 152 15.51 11.85 20.29
C GLN A 152 14.54 12.73 21.11
N PRO A 153 14.79 14.04 21.29
CA PRO A 153 13.88 14.90 22.04
C PRO A 153 12.51 14.97 21.35
N LYS A 154 11.41 14.94 22.12
CA LYS A 154 10.06 15.12 21.56
C LYS A 154 9.97 16.55 21.07
N GLU A 155 9.78 16.74 19.77
CA GLU A 155 9.30 18.03 19.27
C GLU A 155 7.89 18.25 19.83
N LYS A 156 7.83 18.85 21.02
CA LYS A 156 6.58 19.09 21.72
C LYS A 156 6.04 20.44 21.24
N TYR A 157 5.11 20.36 20.30
CA TYR A 157 4.18 21.45 20.09
C TYR A 157 3.41 21.65 21.39
N LEU A 158 3.46 22.87 21.93
CA LEU A 158 2.47 23.30 22.90
C LEU A 158 1.10 23.31 22.23
N PHE A 159 1.04 23.75 20.97
CA PHE A 159 -0.16 23.77 20.16
C PHE A 159 0.18 23.78 18.66
N TYR A 160 -0.64 23.12 17.84
CA TYR A 160 -0.67 23.32 16.39
C TYR A 160 -2.12 23.14 15.94
N GLY A 161 -2.69 24.12 15.25
CA GLY A 161 -4.09 24.09 14.81
C GLY A 161 -4.49 25.36 14.10
N GLY A 162 -5.74 25.46 13.63
CA GLY A 162 -6.24 26.63 12.92
C GLY A 162 -7.66 26.98 13.35
N THR A 163 -8.21 28.10 12.89
CA THR A 163 -9.60 28.46 13.23
C THR A 163 -10.59 27.48 12.63
N ARG A 164 -10.30 27.01 11.41
CA ARG A 164 -11.10 25.98 10.72
C ARG A 164 -11.04 24.62 11.37
N SER A 165 -10.04 24.33 12.20
CA SER A 165 -10.00 23.09 13.00
C SER A 165 -10.83 23.20 14.28
N GLY A 166 -11.41 24.36 14.59
CA GLY A 166 -12.17 24.59 15.83
C GLY A 166 -11.31 24.68 17.09
N ASP A 167 -10.01 24.45 16.96
CA ASP A 167 -9.05 24.47 18.05
C ASP A 167 -8.47 25.86 18.29
N VAL A 168 -8.68 26.81 17.37
CA VAL A 168 -8.33 28.23 17.54
C VAL A 168 -9.59 29.08 17.49
N ILE A 169 -9.78 29.93 18.48
CA ILE A 169 -10.68 31.09 18.42
C ILE A 169 -9.82 32.31 18.57
N ALA A 170 -9.72 33.15 17.55
CA ALA A 170 -8.85 34.31 17.55
C ALA A 170 -9.60 35.57 17.11
N VAL A 171 -9.50 36.63 17.91
CA VAL A 171 -10.20 37.90 17.68
C VAL A 171 -9.36 39.08 18.12
N TYR A 172 -9.50 40.21 17.43
CA TYR A 172 -8.92 41.49 17.84
C TYR A 172 -10.01 42.56 17.90
N HIS A 173 -9.79 43.59 18.72
CA HIS A 173 -10.70 44.71 18.85
C HIS A 173 -10.16 45.92 18.12
N TYR A 174 -11.02 46.69 17.46
CA TYR A 174 -10.69 47.98 16.88
C TYR A 174 -11.91 48.91 17.00
N PHE A 175 -11.72 50.10 17.58
CA PHE A 175 -12.79 51.06 17.86
C PHE A 175 -14.03 50.48 18.56
N GLY A 176 -13.84 49.54 19.49
CA GLY A 176 -14.94 48.93 20.26
C GLY A 176 -15.70 47.82 19.53
N GLN A 177 -15.35 47.53 18.27
CA GLN A 177 -15.85 46.38 17.52
C GLN A 177 -14.84 45.22 17.57
N GLN A 178 -15.36 44.00 17.54
CA GLN A 178 -14.58 42.76 17.51
C GLN A 178 -14.50 42.22 16.08
N PHE A 179 -13.29 41.82 15.68
CA PHE A 179 -12.99 41.28 14.35
C PHE A 179 -12.31 39.91 14.49
N PRO A 180 -12.73 38.89 13.73
CA PRO A 180 -12.09 37.57 13.75
C PRO A 180 -10.72 37.62 13.06
N MET A 181 -9.80 36.77 13.52
CA MET A 181 -8.59 36.41 12.79
C MET A 181 -8.70 34.95 12.39
N GLU A 182 -8.78 34.65 11.11
CA GLU A 182 -8.85 33.29 10.61
C GLU A 182 -7.43 32.75 10.45
N PHE A 183 -7.06 31.75 11.25
CA PHE A 183 -5.77 31.08 11.13
C PHE A 183 -5.93 29.86 10.23
N GLU A 184 -5.20 29.84 9.12
CA GLU A 184 -4.95 28.63 8.34
C GLU A 184 -4.19 27.62 9.23
N PHE A 185 -3.14 28.11 9.90
CA PHE A 185 -2.49 27.39 10.99
C PHE A 185 -1.83 28.37 11.99
N LEU A 186 -1.67 27.91 13.21
CA LEU A 186 -0.98 28.54 14.32
C LEU A 186 -0.25 27.46 15.11
N GLY A 187 1.07 27.55 15.14
CA GLY A 187 1.98 26.67 15.87
C GLY A 187 2.64 27.39 17.04
N LEU A 188 2.64 26.74 18.20
CA LEU A 188 3.45 27.10 19.37
C LEU A 188 4.38 25.93 19.67
N GLN A 189 5.68 26.12 19.47
CA GLN A 189 6.68 25.05 19.61
C GLN A 189 8.00 25.63 20.14
N GLN A 190 8.55 25.03 21.19
CA GLN A 190 9.88 25.37 21.74
C GLN A 190 10.09 26.88 21.98
N GLY A 191 9.08 27.55 22.55
CA GLY A 191 9.14 28.99 22.82
C GLY A 191 9.02 29.88 21.59
N LYS A 192 8.71 29.32 20.42
CA LYS A 192 8.40 30.05 19.17
C LYS A 192 6.91 29.98 18.88
N VAL A 193 6.41 31.05 18.29
CA VAL A 193 5.07 31.13 17.72
C VAL A 193 5.23 31.35 16.23
N PHE A 194 4.45 30.65 15.43
CA PHE A 194 4.41 30.85 13.99
C PHE A 194 3.02 30.53 13.46
N GLY A 195 2.59 31.18 12.40
CA GLY A 195 1.26 30.97 11.85
C GLY A 195 1.05 31.71 10.54
N GLN A 196 -0.04 31.38 9.87
CA GLN A 196 -0.52 32.07 8.69
C GLN A 196 -2.04 32.14 8.74
N GLY A 197 -2.62 33.18 8.15
CA GLY A 197 -4.06 33.35 8.11
C GLY A 197 -4.50 34.57 7.34
N ASP A 198 -5.79 34.86 7.45
CA ASP A 198 -6.48 35.98 6.82
C ASP A 198 -7.40 36.66 7.82
N ASP A 199 -7.62 37.96 7.64
CA ASP A 199 -8.70 38.69 8.29
C ASP A 199 -9.21 39.81 7.37
N GLU A 200 -10.04 40.71 7.88
CA GLU A 200 -10.58 41.84 7.10
C GLU A 200 -9.52 42.76 6.48
N VAL A 201 -8.29 42.78 7.00
CA VAL A 201 -7.17 43.55 6.44
C VAL A 201 -6.46 42.77 5.32
N GLY A 202 -6.45 41.44 5.40
CA GLY A 202 -5.98 40.51 4.36
C GLY A 202 -5.02 39.44 4.87
N ALA A 203 -4.39 38.71 3.94
CA ALA A 203 -3.46 37.63 4.25
C ALA A 203 -2.25 38.08 5.07
N PHE A 204 -1.88 37.27 6.06
CA PHE A 204 -0.78 37.56 6.98
C PHE A 204 0.03 36.31 7.36
N THR A 205 1.29 36.52 7.73
CA THR A 205 2.08 35.57 8.52
C THR A 205 2.23 36.08 9.95
N LEU A 206 2.37 35.18 10.89
CA LEU A 206 2.60 35.46 12.31
C LEU A 206 3.90 34.77 12.72
N ALA A 207 4.80 35.49 13.38
CA ALA A 207 6.03 34.93 13.93
C ALA A 207 6.38 35.59 15.25
N GLY A 208 6.81 34.82 16.24
CA GLY A 208 7.00 35.33 17.58
C GLY A 208 7.71 34.37 18.53
N GLN A 209 7.76 34.77 19.79
CA GLN A 209 8.32 33.99 20.87
C GLN A 209 7.40 34.04 22.09
N TYR A 210 7.41 32.97 22.88
CA TYR A 210 6.71 32.89 24.14
C TYR A 210 7.60 32.24 25.19
N LYS A 211 7.36 32.59 26.46
CA LYS A 211 7.93 31.92 27.63
C LYS A 211 6.78 31.42 28.49
N LEU A 212 6.94 30.22 29.05
CA LEU A 212 5.91 29.61 29.88
C LEU A 212 6.60 28.91 31.07
N GLU A 213 6.29 29.35 32.27
CA GLU A 213 6.75 28.78 33.55
C GLU A 213 5.50 28.43 34.38
N ASP A 214 5.41 27.18 34.86
CA ASP A 214 4.28 26.68 35.64
C ASP A 214 2.88 26.94 35.03
N GLY A 215 2.80 26.96 33.70
CA GLY A 215 1.55 27.16 32.97
C GLY A 215 1.17 28.61 32.73
N TYR A 216 2.05 29.58 33.00
CA TYR A 216 1.84 31.01 32.75
C TYR A 216 3.10 31.67 32.16
N GLY A 217 2.95 32.73 31.38
CA GLY A 217 4.09 33.56 30.98
C GLY A 217 3.75 34.59 29.91
N ASP A 218 4.78 35.08 29.22
CA ASP A 218 4.68 36.17 28.26
C ASP A 218 4.77 35.70 26.81
N ILE A 219 4.12 36.42 25.91
CA ILE A 219 4.15 36.17 24.46
C ILE A 219 4.33 37.46 23.67
N ASN A 220 5.16 37.41 22.64
CA ASN A 220 5.41 38.51 21.72
C ASN A 220 5.40 37.98 20.29
N MET A 221 4.56 38.55 19.43
CA MET A 221 4.38 38.11 18.05
C MET A 221 4.33 39.29 17.10
N HIS A 222 4.82 39.08 15.89
CA HIS A 222 4.75 40.00 14.77
C HIS A 222 3.83 39.41 13.72
N LYS A 223 2.73 40.11 13.44
CA LYS A 223 1.80 39.79 12.37
C LYS A 223 2.18 40.64 11.15
N GLN A 224 2.72 40.02 10.11
CA GLN A 224 3.12 40.68 8.87
C GLN A 224 2.05 40.43 7.80
N TYR A 225 1.36 41.49 7.38
CA TYR A 225 0.46 41.40 6.22
C TYR A 225 1.29 41.33 4.94
N ILE A 226 0.93 40.40 4.05
CA ILE A 226 1.69 40.15 2.81
C ILE A 226 1.66 41.41 1.95
N GLY A 227 2.85 41.96 1.64
CA GLY A 227 3.00 43.19 0.85
C GLY A 227 2.53 44.49 1.54
N LYS A 228 2.22 44.47 2.85
CA LYS A 228 1.73 45.63 3.61
C LYS A 228 2.58 45.86 4.87
N HIS A 229 1.96 46.27 5.98
CA HIS A 229 2.60 46.62 7.25
C HIS A 229 2.66 45.44 8.24
N SER A 230 3.44 45.60 9.31
CA SER A 230 3.49 44.67 10.44
C SER A 230 2.74 45.24 11.64
N VAL A 231 2.10 44.37 12.41
CA VAL A 231 1.44 44.69 13.69
C VAL A 231 2.10 43.87 14.79
N ILE A 232 2.41 44.51 15.91
CA ILE A 232 3.06 43.87 17.06
C ILE A 232 1.98 43.43 18.04
N TYR A 233 1.99 42.17 18.45
CA TYR A 233 1.11 41.61 19.47
C TYR A 233 1.94 41.28 20.70
N ARG A 234 1.55 41.82 21.87
CA ARG A 234 2.19 41.55 23.15
C ARG A 234 1.15 41.20 24.19
N GLY A 235 1.44 40.21 25.01
CA GLY A 235 0.49 39.78 26.02
C GLY A 235 1.00 38.64 26.87
N GLU A 236 0.05 38.00 27.51
CA GLU A 236 0.25 36.88 28.41
C GLU A 236 -0.28 35.61 27.76
N ILE A 237 0.36 34.49 28.06
CA ILE A 237 -0.02 33.15 27.64
C ILE A 237 -0.18 32.29 28.88
N TYR A 238 -1.29 31.58 29.02
CA TYR A 238 -1.51 30.71 30.17
C TYR A 238 -2.38 29.50 29.87
N LEU A 239 -2.11 28.41 30.58
CA LEU A 239 -2.77 27.12 30.46
C LEU A 239 -3.90 26.99 31.48
N ARG A 240 -5.07 26.55 31.02
CA ARG A 240 -6.22 26.19 31.85
C ARG A 240 -6.77 24.83 31.41
N ARG A 241 -6.41 23.77 32.13
CA ARG A 241 -6.79 22.37 31.83
C ARG A 241 -6.47 22.00 30.37
N ILE A 242 -7.49 22.05 29.51
CA ILE A 242 -7.47 21.68 28.08
C ILE A 242 -7.43 22.91 27.17
N THR A 243 -7.16 24.10 27.70
CA THR A 243 -7.10 25.34 26.92
C THR A 243 -5.80 26.08 27.18
N CYS A 244 -5.27 26.72 26.15
CA CYS A 244 -4.23 27.73 26.27
C CYS A 244 -4.84 29.05 25.80
N VAL A 245 -4.74 30.08 26.64
CA VAL A 245 -5.27 31.41 26.34
C VAL A 245 -4.11 32.35 26.13
N ILE A 246 -4.20 33.15 25.08
CA ILE A 246 -3.27 34.22 24.77
C ILE A 246 -4.09 35.51 24.68
N GLU A 247 -3.78 36.49 25.53
CA GLU A 247 -4.49 37.76 25.53
C GLU A 247 -3.54 38.92 25.81
N GLY A 248 -3.89 40.10 25.30
CA GLY A 248 -3.05 41.26 25.47
C GLY A 248 -3.42 42.37 24.50
N HIS A 249 -2.42 43.11 24.05
CA HIS A 249 -2.58 44.25 23.17
C HIS A 249 -1.84 44.06 21.85
N TRP A 250 -2.52 44.38 20.76
CA TRP A 250 -1.87 44.60 19.47
C TRP A 250 -1.55 46.10 19.34
N GLN A 251 -0.47 46.44 18.64
CA GLN A 251 -0.01 47.80 18.43
C GLN A 251 0.51 47.99 16.99
N ILE A 252 0.09 49.09 16.37
CA ILE A 252 0.71 49.66 15.18
C ILE A 252 0.82 51.18 15.36
N ASN A 253 2.03 51.72 15.22
CA ASN A 253 2.31 53.13 15.53
C ASN A 253 1.81 53.50 16.95
N ASN A 254 0.95 54.51 17.07
CA ASN A 254 0.35 54.96 18.34
C ASN A 254 -1.04 54.36 18.61
N ILE A 255 -1.50 53.43 17.77
CA ILE A 255 -2.79 52.76 17.92
C ILE A 255 -2.56 51.40 18.57
N TYR A 256 -3.28 51.13 19.64
CA TYR A 256 -3.27 49.83 20.30
C TYR A 256 -4.66 49.45 20.80
N ASN A 257 -4.96 48.16 20.83
CA ASN A 257 -6.21 47.65 21.37
C ASN A 257 -6.07 46.17 21.77
N ARG A 258 -7.10 45.58 22.38
CA ARG A 258 -7.06 44.22 22.91
C ARG A 258 -7.18 43.16 21.81
N PHE A 259 -6.52 42.03 22.01
CA PHE A 259 -6.77 40.80 21.27
C PHE A 259 -6.94 39.63 22.23
N PHE A 260 -7.53 38.57 21.72
CA PHE A 260 -7.77 37.32 22.44
C PHE A 260 -7.62 36.14 21.47
N ILE A 261 -6.84 35.14 21.86
CA ILE A 261 -6.71 33.87 21.16
C ILE A 261 -6.89 32.75 22.19
N ARG A 262 -7.87 31.87 21.96
CA ARG A 262 -8.08 30.66 22.74
C ARG A 262 -7.72 29.46 21.89
N LEU A 263 -6.83 28.65 22.42
CA LEU A 263 -6.38 27.38 21.86
C LEU A 263 -7.00 26.24 22.67
N THR A 264 -7.55 25.23 22.01
CA THR A 264 -7.93 23.97 22.65
C THR A 264 -6.74 23.01 22.59
N LEU A 265 -6.18 22.66 23.74
CA LEU A 265 -5.04 21.77 23.87
C LEU A 265 -5.49 20.30 23.80
N PRO A 266 -4.69 19.42 23.18
CA PRO A 266 -4.95 17.98 23.22
C PRO A 266 -4.76 17.46 24.65
N GLU A 267 -5.76 16.79 25.20
CA GLU A 267 -5.63 16.15 26.52
C GLU A 267 -4.54 15.08 26.54
N VAL A 268 -3.76 15.06 27.63
CA VAL A 268 -2.86 13.94 27.94
C VAL A 268 -3.72 12.80 28.51
N TYR A 269 -4.27 11.97 27.62
CA TYR A 269 -5.21 10.88 27.91
C TYR A 269 -4.54 9.52 28.17
N GLU A 270 -3.34 9.49 28.75
CA GLU A 270 -2.59 8.25 28.97
C GLU A 270 -3.33 7.23 29.84
N ARG A 271 -4.20 7.65 30.78
CA ARG A 271 -4.87 6.74 31.74
C ARG A 271 -6.21 6.14 31.28
N GLU A 272 -6.92 6.74 30.32
CA GLU A 272 -8.17 6.14 29.80
C GLU A 272 -7.89 5.10 28.70
N MET A 273 -6.78 5.26 27.97
CA MET A 273 -6.33 4.32 26.94
C MET A 273 -6.06 2.91 27.48
N GLU A 274 -5.46 2.78 28.68
CA GLU A 274 -5.22 1.46 29.30
C GLU A 274 -6.53 0.68 29.57
N LYS A 275 -7.64 1.38 29.88
CA LYS A 275 -8.94 0.73 30.09
C LYS A 275 -9.63 0.31 28.80
N ILE A 276 -9.49 1.10 27.72
CA ILE A 276 -10.10 0.80 26.42
C ILE A 276 -9.31 -0.32 25.71
N LEU A 277 -7.97 -0.25 25.74
CA LEU A 277 -7.07 -1.23 25.11
C LEU A 277 -7.00 -2.56 25.88
N SER A 278 -7.18 -2.57 27.21
CA SER A 278 -7.25 -3.81 28.00
C SER A 278 -8.57 -4.57 27.85
N SER A 279 -9.62 -3.89 27.37
CA SER A 279 -10.82 -4.59 26.91
C SER A 279 -10.53 -5.20 25.54
N LYS A 280 -10.18 -6.48 25.51
CA LYS A 280 -10.32 -7.29 24.29
C LYS A 280 -11.81 -7.36 23.94
N ALA A 281 -12.34 -6.29 23.34
CA ALA A 281 -13.68 -6.30 22.80
C ALA A 281 -13.69 -7.39 21.71
N SER A 282 -14.52 -8.42 21.90
CA SER A 282 -14.85 -9.33 20.81
C SER A 282 -15.45 -8.47 19.69
N ARG A 283 -14.68 -8.31 18.60
CA ARG A 283 -15.09 -7.55 17.44
C ARG A 283 -16.42 -8.12 16.92
N ARG A 284 -17.47 -7.30 16.92
CA ARG A 284 -18.68 -7.57 16.14
C ARG A 284 -18.41 -7.10 14.71
N GLN A 285 -18.86 -7.84 13.72
CA GLN A 285 -18.63 -7.48 12.33
C GLN A 285 -19.48 -6.25 11.96
N GLY A 286 -18.81 -5.11 11.76
CA GLY A 286 -19.45 -3.86 11.33
C GLY A 286 -19.94 -3.93 9.87
N SER A 287 -20.80 -3.00 9.48
CA SER A 287 -21.44 -2.96 8.14
C SER A 287 -21.23 -1.64 7.40
N LYS A 288 -20.52 -0.66 7.98
CA LYS A 288 -20.39 0.69 7.42
C LYS A 288 -18.95 1.04 7.07
N VAL A 289 -18.80 1.92 6.08
CA VAL A 289 -17.60 2.72 5.83
C VAL A 289 -17.61 3.91 6.78
N MET A 290 -16.61 4.05 7.65
CA MET A 290 -16.46 5.25 8.48
C MET A 290 -15.47 6.20 7.82
N ILE A 291 -15.87 7.44 7.58
CA ILE A 291 -14.95 8.48 7.10
C ILE A 291 -14.35 9.17 8.31
N SER A 292 -13.02 9.13 8.45
CA SER A 292 -12.28 9.84 9.50
C SER A 292 -11.71 11.12 8.92
N TYR A 293 -12.07 12.26 9.50
CA TYR A 293 -11.79 13.60 8.95
C TYR A 293 -11.59 14.62 10.08
N CYS A 294 -11.01 15.78 9.75
CA CYS A 294 -10.94 16.94 10.64
C CYS A 294 -12.07 17.93 10.37
N PRO A 295 -12.42 18.82 11.33
CA PRO A 295 -13.53 19.77 11.15
C PRO A 295 -13.50 20.55 9.83
N CYS A 296 -12.32 20.99 9.40
CA CYS A 296 -12.12 21.71 8.14
C CYS A 296 -12.38 20.89 6.86
N GLN A 297 -12.52 19.57 6.98
CA GLN A 297 -12.79 18.63 5.89
C GLN A 297 -14.23 18.11 5.91
N TYR A 298 -15.10 18.62 6.78
CA TYR A 298 -16.46 18.13 6.97
C TYR A 298 -17.26 18.10 5.66
N ASP A 299 -17.26 19.19 4.89
CA ASP A 299 -18.02 19.27 3.63
C ASP A 299 -17.58 18.20 2.62
N LEU A 300 -16.26 18.00 2.50
CA LEU A 300 -15.70 16.97 1.64
C LEU A 300 -16.05 15.56 2.15
N ALA A 301 -15.91 15.32 3.45
CA ALA A 301 -16.25 14.04 4.08
C ALA A 301 -17.73 13.70 3.90
N GLN A 302 -18.62 14.67 4.15
CA GLN A 302 -20.05 14.51 3.98
C GLN A 302 -20.40 14.16 2.54
N LYS A 303 -19.84 14.89 1.56
CA LYS A 303 -20.11 14.64 0.15
C LYS A 303 -19.62 13.25 -0.30
N ILE A 304 -18.45 12.81 0.17
CA ILE A 304 -17.97 11.44 -0.10
C ILE A 304 -18.93 10.41 0.52
N ALA A 305 -19.40 10.61 1.75
CA ALA A 305 -20.35 9.69 2.38
C ALA A 305 -21.68 9.62 1.62
N GLU A 306 -22.21 10.76 1.18
CA GLU A 306 -23.45 10.84 0.38
C GLU A 306 -23.31 10.07 -0.94
N GLU A 307 -22.21 10.25 -1.67
CA GLU A 307 -21.97 9.55 -2.93
C GLU A 307 -21.77 8.04 -2.75
N LEU A 308 -21.08 7.62 -1.68
CA LEU A 308 -20.97 6.20 -1.34
C LEU A 308 -22.34 5.58 -1.03
N VAL A 309 -23.16 6.29 -0.24
CA VAL A 309 -24.54 5.86 0.09
C VAL A 309 -25.41 5.81 -1.18
N ALA A 310 -25.28 6.78 -2.09
CA ALA A 310 -25.97 6.79 -3.37
C ALA A 310 -25.59 5.59 -4.25
N LYS A 311 -24.36 5.08 -4.12
CA LYS A 311 -23.86 3.87 -4.77
C LYS A 311 -24.18 2.58 -3.99
N GLY A 312 -24.97 2.66 -2.93
CA GLY A 312 -25.41 1.51 -2.13
C GLY A 312 -24.41 1.04 -1.08
N ILE A 313 -23.37 1.83 -0.79
CA ILE A 313 -22.34 1.52 0.21
C ILE A 313 -22.66 2.30 1.49
N PRO A 314 -23.05 1.63 2.60
CA PRO A 314 -23.37 2.33 3.84
C PRO A 314 -22.14 3.10 4.36
N ALA A 315 -22.21 4.43 4.40
CA ALA A 315 -21.13 5.28 4.89
C ALA A 315 -21.60 6.19 6.03
N VAL A 316 -20.69 6.56 6.92
CA VAL A 316 -20.97 7.45 8.06
C VAL A 316 -19.83 8.44 8.29
N CYS A 317 -20.20 9.70 8.50
CA CYS A 317 -19.34 10.72 9.09
C CYS A 317 -19.59 10.73 10.61
N PRO A 318 -18.65 10.26 11.44
CA PRO A 318 -18.83 10.26 12.87
C PRO A 318 -18.82 11.70 13.42
N PRO A 319 -19.49 11.93 14.56
CA PRO A 319 -19.28 13.13 15.36
C PRO A 319 -17.83 13.20 15.85
N LEU A 320 -17.25 14.39 15.87
CA LEU A 320 -15.82 14.62 16.17
C LEU A 320 -15.53 14.59 17.68
N ARG A 321 -15.85 13.46 18.30
CA ARG A 321 -15.57 13.12 19.69
C ARG A 321 -14.90 11.77 19.73
N MET A 322 -13.67 11.72 20.27
CA MET A 322 -12.82 10.53 20.21
C MET A 322 -13.53 9.25 20.70
N HIS A 323 -14.22 9.27 21.83
CA HIS A 323 -14.92 8.11 22.37
C HIS A 323 -16.06 7.62 21.45
N GLU A 324 -16.79 8.54 20.82
CA GLU A 324 -17.85 8.20 19.86
C GLU A 324 -17.25 7.65 18.56
N MET A 325 -16.15 8.24 18.08
CA MET A 325 -15.41 7.76 16.91
C MET A 325 -14.85 6.36 17.12
N ILE A 326 -14.22 6.09 18.27
CA ILE A 326 -13.71 4.75 18.63
C ILE A 326 -14.85 3.76 18.73
N LYS A 327 -15.98 4.14 19.34
CA LYS A 327 -17.16 3.27 19.43
C LYS A 327 -17.72 2.93 18.04
N ILE A 328 -17.86 3.91 17.15
CA ILE A 328 -18.31 3.69 15.77
C ILE A 328 -17.30 2.80 15.04
N ALA A 329 -16.00 3.05 15.18
CA ALA A 329 -14.95 2.21 14.59
C ALA A 329 -15.05 0.75 15.07
N ALA A 330 -15.19 0.54 16.38
CA ALA A 330 -15.22 -0.79 16.99
C ALA A 330 -16.51 -1.58 16.69
N GLU A 331 -17.67 -0.91 16.66
CA GLU A 331 -18.98 -1.56 16.60
C GLU A 331 -19.63 -1.53 15.22
N GLN A 332 -19.33 -0.54 14.38
CA GLN A 332 -20.03 -0.30 13.12
C GLN A 332 -19.11 -0.29 11.90
N ALA A 333 -17.84 0.10 12.05
CA ALA A 333 -16.95 0.26 10.92
C ALA A 333 -16.42 -1.09 10.43
N ARG A 334 -16.63 -1.33 9.15
CA ARG A 334 -16.02 -2.44 8.41
C ARG A 334 -14.68 -2.03 7.79
N VAL A 335 -14.58 -0.77 7.40
CA VAL A 335 -13.38 -0.10 6.86
C VAL A 335 -13.44 1.38 7.24
N VAL A 336 -12.27 1.99 7.45
CA VAL A 336 -12.11 3.41 7.79
C VAL A 336 -11.37 4.14 6.68
N ILE A 337 -11.89 5.29 6.27
CA ILE A 337 -11.29 6.18 5.26
C ILE A 337 -10.74 7.43 5.95
N PRO A 338 -9.42 7.53 6.20
CA PRO A 338 -8.83 8.78 6.66
C PRO A 338 -8.66 9.77 5.50
N LEU A 339 -9.17 10.99 5.66
CA LEU A 339 -8.92 12.11 4.75
C LEU A 339 -7.59 12.78 5.09
N MET A 340 -6.48 12.27 4.54
CA MET A 340 -5.14 12.72 4.87
C MET A 340 -4.88 14.16 4.41
N SER A 341 -4.39 14.97 5.33
CA SER A 341 -3.99 16.37 5.18
C SER A 341 -3.04 16.75 6.33
N GLU A 342 -2.40 17.92 6.25
CA GLU A 342 -1.55 18.42 7.36
C GLU A 342 -2.37 18.61 8.65
N ALA A 343 -3.60 19.11 8.52
CA ALA A 343 -4.52 19.25 9.65
C ALA A 343 -4.89 17.89 10.27
N TYR A 344 -5.09 16.87 9.42
CA TYR A 344 -5.38 15.50 9.88
C TYR A 344 -4.18 14.86 10.59
N GLU A 345 -2.97 15.06 10.06
CA GLU A 345 -1.73 14.55 10.64
C GLU A 345 -1.37 15.25 11.96
N ALA A 346 -1.69 16.53 12.11
CA ALA A 346 -1.50 17.29 13.34
C ALA A 346 -2.55 16.98 14.43
N SER A 347 -3.70 16.43 14.05
CA SER A 347 -4.81 16.17 14.98
C SER A 347 -4.53 14.96 15.88
N ASN A 348 -4.44 15.20 17.19
CA ASN A 348 -4.32 14.11 18.17
C ASN A 348 -5.56 13.22 18.19
N ILE A 349 -6.77 13.77 17.99
CA ILE A 349 -7.99 12.96 17.90
C ILE A 349 -7.88 11.96 16.74
N SER A 350 -7.49 12.46 15.55
CA SER A 350 -7.27 11.63 14.37
C SER A 350 -6.17 10.59 14.61
N LYS A 351 -5.06 11.00 15.25
CA LYS A 351 -3.97 10.09 15.63
C LYS A 351 -4.47 8.94 16.50
N TYR A 352 -5.15 9.24 17.60
CA TYR A 352 -5.60 8.21 18.55
C TYR A 352 -6.65 7.28 17.93
N VAL A 353 -7.64 7.84 17.22
CA VAL A 353 -8.67 7.03 16.55
C VAL A 353 -8.03 6.12 15.51
N LEU A 354 -7.15 6.64 14.66
CA LEU A 354 -6.57 5.85 13.58
C LEU A 354 -5.54 4.83 14.10
N SER A 355 -4.77 5.14 15.16
CA SER A 355 -3.93 4.17 15.84
C SER A 355 -4.74 3.02 16.44
N TYR A 356 -5.91 3.31 17.04
CA TYR A 356 -6.82 2.25 17.50
C TYR A 356 -7.33 1.39 16.34
N VAL A 357 -7.80 2.02 15.25
CA VAL A 357 -8.29 1.33 14.05
C VAL A 357 -7.22 0.38 13.50
N ASP A 358 -5.99 0.86 13.44
CA ASP A 358 -4.82 0.11 12.97
C ASP A 358 -4.46 -1.07 13.91
N GLU A 359 -4.42 -0.85 15.23
CA GLU A 359 -4.15 -1.90 16.23
C GLU A 359 -5.27 -2.96 16.28
N ALA A 360 -6.51 -2.53 16.12
CA ALA A 360 -7.68 -3.41 16.04
C ALA A 360 -7.73 -4.22 14.72
N GLY A 361 -6.87 -3.90 13.75
CA GLY A 361 -6.86 -4.55 12.44
C GLY A 361 -8.11 -4.25 11.62
N ILE A 362 -8.70 -3.06 11.82
CA ILE A 362 -9.77 -2.56 10.96
C ILE A 362 -9.10 -2.02 9.68
N PRO A 363 -9.55 -2.44 8.48
CA PRO A 363 -9.02 -1.96 7.21
C PRO A 363 -9.01 -0.43 7.10
N ILE A 364 -7.93 0.11 6.53
CA ILE A 364 -7.74 1.55 6.30
C ILE A 364 -7.54 1.78 4.81
N VAL A 365 -8.39 2.62 4.21
CA VAL A 365 -8.31 3.02 2.80
C VAL A 365 -8.13 4.55 2.73
N PRO A 366 -6.88 5.04 2.63
CA PRO A 366 -6.60 6.47 2.74
C PRO A 366 -6.97 7.29 1.49
N ILE A 367 -7.46 8.51 1.72
CA ILE A 367 -7.66 9.52 0.68
C ILE A 367 -6.68 10.66 0.89
N LYS A 368 -6.01 11.12 -0.16
CA LYS A 368 -5.25 12.38 -0.15
C LYS A 368 -6.19 13.54 -0.39
N ALA A 369 -6.55 14.24 0.69
CA ALA A 369 -7.51 15.34 0.70
C ALA A 369 -6.87 16.73 0.52
N GLN A 370 -5.53 16.83 0.55
CA GLN A 370 -4.77 18.07 0.35
C GLN A 370 -3.73 17.86 -0.77
N HIS A 371 -3.43 18.93 -1.51
CA HIS A 371 -2.30 18.97 -2.44
C HIS A 371 -1.72 20.39 -2.55
N PRO A 372 -0.39 20.57 -2.50
CA PRO A 372 0.63 19.55 -2.28
C PRO A 372 0.58 19.02 -0.84
N TYR A 373 0.83 17.72 -0.67
CA TYR A 373 0.90 17.07 0.64
C TYR A 373 1.57 15.69 0.50
N SER A 374 2.44 15.36 1.45
CA SER A 374 3.03 14.03 1.60
C SER A 374 2.94 13.63 3.06
N GLN A 375 2.34 12.48 3.30
CA GLN A 375 2.17 11.96 4.65
C GLN A 375 3.51 11.62 5.31
N SER A 376 3.66 12.02 6.56
CA SER A 376 4.80 11.69 7.41
C SER A 376 4.33 11.24 8.79
N GLY A 377 5.26 11.09 9.73
CA GLY A 377 4.98 10.77 11.12
C GLY A 377 4.19 9.48 11.29
N TRP A 378 3.35 9.48 12.32
CA TRP A 378 2.47 8.37 12.67
C TRP A 378 1.49 8.02 11.53
N LEU A 379 1.02 9.01 10.78
CA LEU A 379 0.04 8.81 9.70
C LEU A 379 0.68 8.14 8.49
N GLY A 380 1.89 8.57 8.15
CA GLY A 380 2.70 7.95 7.11
C GLY A 380 2.97 6.47 7.37
N VAL A 381 3.22 6.10 8.64
CA VAL A 381 3.41 4.70 9.06
C VAL A 381 2.12 3.89 8.93
N ILE A 382 1.00 4.39 9.42
CA ILE A 382 -0.29 3.68 9.37
C ILE A 382 -0.72 3.43 7.92
N CYS A 383 -0.52 4.41 7.04
CA CYS A 383 -0.89 4.32 5.63
C CYS A 383 0.21 3.70 4.76
N ALA A 384 1.32 3.24 5.34
CA ALA A 384 2.47 2.76 4.59
C ALA A 384 2.12 1.55 3.71
N GLY A 385 2.42 1.68 2.41
CA GLY A 385 2.15 0.65 1.42
C GLY A 385 0.68 0.49 1.02
N ALA A 386 -0.23 1.29 1.58
CA ALA A 386 -1.64 1.32 1.15
C ALA A 386 -1.79 2.03 -0.20
N LEU A 387 -2.72 1.55 -1.03
CA LEU A 387 -3.24 2.33 -2.15
C LEU A 387 -4.03 3.53 -1.62
N TRP A 388 -3.99 4.64 -2.36
CA TRP A 388 -4.71 5.86 -2.01
C TRP A 388 -5.37 6.47 -3.24
N THR A 389 -6.48 7.17 -3.00
CA THR A 389 -7.17 7.96 -4.03
C THR A 389 -7.01 9.44 -3.70
N ARG A 390 -6.84 10.29 -4.72
CA ARG A 390 -6.77 11.74 -4.54
C ARG A 390 -8.16 12.35 -4.75
N ILE A 391 -8.67 13.03 -3.72
CA ILE A 391 -9.92 13.79 -3.78
C ILE A 391 -9.71 15.07 -2.98
N THR A 392 -9.39 16.18 -3.65
CA THR A 392 -9.02 17.44 -2.97
C THR A 392 -10.17 18.42 -2.83
N ASN A 393 -11.23 18.23 -3.61
CA ASN A 393 -12.44 19.03 -3.56
C ASN A 393 -13.62 18.22 -4.12
N VAL A 394 -14.84 18.76 -4.01
CA VAL A 394 -16.08 18.08 -4.41
C VAL A 394 -16.14 17.76 -5.91
N ASN A 395 -15.54 18.59 -6.77
CA ASN A 395 -15.57 18.38 -8.23
C ASN A 395 -14.70 17.19 -8.67
N ASP A 396 -13.75 16.77 -7.84
CA ASP A 396 -12.89 15.62 -8.12
C ASP A 396 -13.63 14.30 -7.92
N ILE A 397 -14.72 14.30 -7.14
CA ILE A 397 -15.39 13.07 -6.67
C ILE A 397 -15.94 12.26 -7.83
N GLU A 398 -16.69 12.86 -8.75
CA GLU A 398 -17.31 12.13 -9.87
C GLU A 398 -16.31 11.34 -10.70
N LYS A 399 -15.08 11.86 -10.87
CA LYS A 399 -14.03 11.23 -11.68
C LYS A 399 -13.24 10.16 -10.93
N THR A 400 -13.26 10.18 -9.60
CA THR A 400 -12.36 9.39 -8.75
C THR A 400 -13.07 8.44 -7.80
N LEU A 401 -14.40 8.56 -7.68
CA LEU A 401 -15.22 7.74 -6.80
C LEU A 401 -15.15 6.26 -7.16
N ASP A 402 -15.12 5.91 -8.46
CA ASP A 402 -15.02 4.51 -8.88
C ASP A 402 -13.70 3.87 -8.45
N ASN A 403 -12.59 4.63 -8.44
CA ASN A 403 -11.31 4.17 -7.92
C ASN A 403 -11.38 3.91 -6.40
N LEU A 404 -12.05 4.80 -5.67
CA LEU A 404 -12.26 4.64 -4.23
C LEU A 404 -13.15 3.42 -3.94
N ILE A 405 -14.23 3.23 -4.70
CA ILE A 405 -15.12 2.07 -4.56
C ILE A 405 -14.36 0.77 -4.84
N GLY A 406 -13.53 0.73 -5.88
CA GLY A 406 -12.65 -0.40 -6.17
C GLY A 406 -11.72 -0.75 -5.02
N GLN A 407 -11.17 0.26 -4.32
CA GLN A 407 -10.33 0.07 -3.14
C GLN A 407 -11.11 -0.40 -1.90
N LEU A 408 -12.38 0.00 -1.76
CA LEU A 408 -13.24 -0.40 -0.64
C LEU A 408 -13.85 -1.78 -0.83
N HIS A 409 -14.04 -2.22 -2.08
CA HIS A 409 -14.74 -3.45 -2.44
C HIS A 409 -14.33 -4.69 -1.63
N PRO A 410 -13.02 -4.97 -1.40
CA PRO A 410 -12.59 -6.15 -0.63
C PRO A 410 -13.09 -6.17 0.82
N TYR A 411 -13.45 -5.00 1.35
CA TYR A 411 -13.83 -4.84 2.75
C TYR A 411 -15.33 -4.73 2.94
N ILE A 412 -16.10 -4.36 1.91
CA ILE A 412 -17.54 -4.07 2.03
C ILE A 412 -18.44 -5.21 1.52
N SER A 413 -17.91 -6.24 0.85
CA SER A 413 -18.67 -7.44 0.51
C SER A 413 -18.99 -8.25 1.75
N ASP A 414 -20.26 -8.57 2.02
CA ASP A 414 -20.69 -9.30 3.20
C ASP A 414 -20.08 -10.71 3.28
N ALA A 415 -19.61 -11.08 4.48
CA ALA A 415 -19.01 -12.39 4.77
C ALA A 415 -20.02 -13.35 5.42
N LEU A 416 -21.32 -13.00 5.37
CA LEU A 416 -22.40 -13.82 5.94
C LEU A 416 -23.05 -14.74 4.92
N ASP A 417 -22.51 -14.80 3.71
CA ASP A 417 -22.97 -15.66 2.63
C ASP A 417 -21.86 -16.67 2.20
N ASP A 418 -20.80 -16.77 3.01
CA ASP A 418 -19.60 -17.59 2.78
C ASP A 418 -19.83 -19.12 2.82
N GLU A 419 -21.08 -19.60 2.89
CA GLU A 419 -21.41 -21.03 2.76
C GLU A 419 -22.24 -21.40 1.51
N GLN A 420 -22.56 -20.45 0.63
CA GLN A 420 -23.20 -20.75 -0.66
C GLN A 420 -22.67 -19.97 -1.87
N HIS A 421 -21.60 -19.21 -1.68
CA HIS A 421 -21.06 -18.37 -2.74
C HIS A 421 -19.87 -19.07 -3.38
N LEU A 422 -20.06 -19.50 -4.64
CA LEU A 422 -18.99 -19.94 -5.54
C LEU A 422 -17.98 -18.81 -5.69
N ALA A 423 -17.04 -18.74 -4.74
CA ALA A 423 -15.90 -17.86 -4.78
C ALA A 423 -15.10 -18.20 -6.05
N ALA A 424 -14.90 -17.18 -6.88
CA ALA A 424 -14.17 -17.22 -8.15
C ALA A 424 -14.94 -17.69 -9.39
N LEU A 425 -16.22 -17.31 -9.54
CA LEU A 425 -16.83 -17.32 -10.87
C LEU A 425 -16.46 -16.06 -11.67
N VAL A 426 -15.47 -16.29 -12.53
CA VAL A 426 -15.17 -15.57 -13.78
C VAL A 426 -14.35 -14.28 -13.61
N ASP A 427 -13.03 -14.43 -13.73
CA ASP A 427 -12.18 -13.33 -14.22
C ASP A 427 -12.29 -13.29 -15.75
N GLY A 428 -13.35 -12.64 -16.22
CA GLY A 428 -13.83 -12.72 -17.60
C GLY A 428 -13.08 -11.79 -18.52
N THR A 429 -11.89 -12.22 -18.93
CA THR A 429 -11.11 -11.56 -19.99
C THR A 429 -11.47 -12.05 -21.40
N LEU A 430 -12.50 -12.92 -21.50
CA LEU A 430 -12.95 -13.61 -22.71
C LEU A 430 -14.49 -13.62 -22.87
N VAL A 431 -15.20 -12.67 -22.25
CA VAL A 431 -16.67 -12.59 -22.43
C VAL A 431 -16.98 -11.92 -23.77
N GLN A 432 -17.67 -12.67 -24.63
CA GLN A 432 -18.09 -12.22 -25.95
C GLN A 432 -19.58 -12.50 -26.10
N GLY A 433 -20.24 -11.70 -26.93
CA GLY A 433 -21.66 -11.86 -27.14
C GLY A 433 -22.16 -10.94 -28.23
N TYR A 434 -23.47 -10.84 -28.33
CA TYR A 434 -24.11 -9.97 -29.29
C TYR A 434 -25.47 -9.50 -28.79
N TYR A 435 -25.91 -8.34 -29.27
CA TYR A 435 -27.28 -7.89 -29.15
C TYR A 435 -27.92 -7.86 -30.53
N MET A 436 -29.23 -8.07 -30.56
CA MET A 436 -30.03 -7.90 -31.76
C MET A 436 -30.54 -6.47 -31.80
N HIS A 437 -30.64 -5.89 -32.99
CA HIS A 437 -31.42 -4.68 -33.19
C HIS A 437 -32.05 -4.72 -34.58
N TRP A 438 -33.39 -4.70 -34.63
CA TRP A 438 -34.18 -4.81 -35.87
C TRP A 438 -33.80 -6.04 -36.71
N GLY A 439 -33.59 -7.18 -36.04
CA GLY A 439 -33.26 -8.46 -36.70
C GLY A 439 -31.82 -8.56 -37.21
N LYS A 440 -30.97 -7.57 -36.95
CA LYS A 440 -29.51 -7.63 -37.21
C LYS A 440 -28.73 -7.90 -35.94
N LYS A 441 -27.65 -8.67 -36.07
CA LYS A 441 -26.74 -9.04 -34.99
C LYS A 441 -25.61 -8.03 -34.88
N PHE A 442 -25.34 -7.56 -33.68
CA PHE A 442 -24.26 -6.63 -33.36
C PHE A 442 -23.40 -7.22 -32.25
N ASP A 443 -22.14 -7.49 -32.58
CA ASP A 443 -21.20 -8.11 -31.65
C ASP A 443 -20.79 -7.11 -30.56
N MET A 444 -20.67 -7.60 -29.33
CA MET A 444 -20.15 -6.86 -28.20
C MET A 444 -19.03 -7.65 -27.52
N LYS A 445 -17.99 -6.94 -27.08
CA LYS A 445 -16.83 -7.54 -26.43
C LYS A 445 -16.62 -6.90 -25.07
N PHE A 446 -16.23 -7.72 -24.09
CA PHE A 446 -15.89 -7.26 -22.76
C PHE A 446 -14.39 -7.40 -22.51
N ASP A 447 -13.75 -6.30 -22.14
CA ASP A 447 -12.37 -6.27 -21.65
C ASP A 447 -12.27 -6.78 -20.21
N MET A 448 -13.38 -6.61 -19.47
CA MET A 448 -13.59 -7.04 -18.11
C MET A 448 -15.07 -7.43 -17.94
N PHE A 449 -15.31 -8.60 -17.38
CA PHE A 449 -16.64 -9.05 -16.96
C PHE A 449 -16.48 -9.92 -15.73
N ALA A 450 -17.04 -9.47 -14.61
CA ALA A 450 -16.90 -10.15 -13.33
C ALA A 450 -18.27 -10.34 -12.69
N MET A 451 -18.48 -11.54 -12.14
CA MET A 451 -19.66 -11.89 -11.37
C MET A 451 -19.25 -12.28 -9.97
N THR A 452 -19.43 -11.38 -9.02
CA THR A 452 -18.98 -11.59 -7.65
C THR A 452 -20.05 -11.17 -6.67
N ASN A 453 -20.35 -12.05 -5.71
CA ASN A 453 -21.20 -11.74 -4.56
C ASN A 453 -22.56 -11.13 -4.94
N GLY A 454 -23.23 -11.68 -5.96
CA GLY A 454 -24.54 -11.21 -6.43
C GLY A 454 -24.50 -9.96 -7.33
N TYR A 455 -23.33 -9.47 -7.72
CA TYR A 455 -23.15 -8.34 -8.63
C TYR A 455 -22.53 -8.75 -9.97
N ILE A 456 -22.93 -8.06 -11.03
CA ILE A 456 -22.33 -8.14 -12.36
C ILE A 456 -21.67 -6.79 -12.63
N VAL A 457 -20.38 -6.79 -12.95
CA VAL A 457 -19.67 -5.59 -13.41
C VAL A 457 -18.86 -5.92 -14.63
N GLY A 458 -18.62 -4.92 -15.48
CA GLY A 458 -17.86 -5.14 -16.69
C GLY A 458 -17.57 -3.86 -17.44
N GLN A 459 -16.65 -3.93 -18.38
CA GLN A 459 -16.33 -2.86 -19.31
C GLN A 459 -16.02 -3.51 -20.66
N GLY A 460 -16.34 -2.80 -21.73
CA GLY A 460 -16.01 -3.25 -23.07
C GLY A 460 -16.40 -2.24 -24.14
N ASP A 461 -16.41 -2.71 -25.38
CA ASP A 461 -16.69 -1.91 -26.57
C ASP A 461 -17.60 -2.68 -27.53
N ASP A 462 -18.42 -1.94 -28.26
CA ASP A 462 -19.14 -2.41 -29.44
C ASP A 462 -19.21 -1.31 -30.51
N GLU A 463 -20.05 -1.48 -31.52
CA GLU A 463 -20.20 -0.50 -32.61
C GLU A 463 -20.74 0.88 -32.19
N VAL A 464 -21.39 1.01 -31.03
CA VAL A 464 -21.88 2.29 -30.49
C VAL A 464 -20.77 3.03 -29.73
N GLY A 465 -19.87 2.28 -29.09
CA GLY A 465 -18.66 2.79 -28.45
C GLY A 465 -18.34 2.11 -27.13
N GLY A 466 -17.35 2.66 -26.41
CA GLY A 466 -16.93 2.13 -25.11
C GLY A 466 -18.01 2.27 -24.03
N PHE A 467 -18.17 1.23 -23.23
CA PHE A 467 -19.22 1.11 -22.23
C PHE A 467 -18.76 0.45 -20.95
N VAL A 468 -19.49 0.73 -19.87
CA VAL A 468 -19.38 0.00 -18.59
C VAL A 468 -20.72 -0.63 -18.24
N ILE A 469 -20.71 -1.81 -17.63
CA ILE A 469 -21.90 -2.47 -17.12
C ILE A 469 -21.86 -2.58 -15.59
N ASN A 470 -23.01 -2.41 -14.96
CA ASN A 470 -23.19 -2.66 -13.54
C ASN A 470 -24.60 -3.19 -13.27
N GLY A 471 -24.70 -4.30 -12.56
CA GLY A 471 -25.93 -4.99 -12.28
C GLY A 471 -25.85 -5.98 -11.15
N LYS A 472 -26.91 -6.77 -11.02
CA LYS A 472 -27.08 -7.79 -9.99
C LYS A 472 -27.52 -9.10 -10.61
N TYR A 473 -27.21 -10.20 -9.92
CA TYR A 473 -27.75 -11.51 -10.22
C TYR A 473 -28.19 -12.21 -8.94
N THR A 474 -29.19 -13.08 -9.06
CA THR A 474 -29.70 -13.91 -7.97
C THR A 474 -29.84 -15.34 -8.45
N CYS A 475 -29.51 -16.30 -7.58
CA CYS A 475 -29.60 -17.71 -7.91
C CYS A 475 -31.06 -18.17 -8.08
N LEU A 476 -31.33 -18.95 -9.11
CA LEU A 476 -32.61 -19.59 -9.35
C LEU A 476 -32.73 -20.85 -8.47
N SER A 477 -33.94 -21.42 -8.39
CA SER A 477 -34.26 -22.54 -7.47
C SER A 477 -33.40 -23.80 -7.66
N ASN A 478 -32.70 -23.94 -8.79
CA ASN A 478 -31.80 -25.05 -9.10
C ASN A 478 -30.35 -24.85 -8.61
N LYS A 479 -30.04 -23.71 -7.98
CA LYS A 479 -28.71 -23.35 -7.44
C LYS A 479 -27.55 -23.22 -8.45
N GLU A 480 -27.79 -23.41 -9.74
CA GLU A 480 -26.75 -23.37 -10.78
C GLU A 480 -27.02 -22.33 -11.88
N ASP A 481 -28.26 -21.88 -12.04
CA ASP A 481 -28.64 -20.79 -12.95
C ASP A 481 -28.99 -19.52 -12.18
N PHE A 482 -28.86 -18.37 -12.83
CA PHE A 482 -29.06 -17.06 -12.23
C PHE A 482 -30.08 -16.25 -13.02
N LYS A 483 -30.92 -15.49 -12.32
CA LYS A 483 -31.62 -14.35 -12.91
C LYS A 483 -30.74 -13.12 -12.76
N PHE A 484 -30.63 -12.31 -13.80
CA PHE A 484 -29.77 -11.13 -13.76
C PHE A 484 -30.42 -9.89 -14.36
N GLN A 485 -29.91 -8.74 -13.95
CA GLN A 485 -30.20 -7.44 -14.54
C GLN A 485 -28.99 -6.53 -14.41
N PHE A 486 -28.56 -5.88 -15.50
CA PHE A 486 -27.49 -4.89 -15.47
C PHE A 486 -27.78 -3.70 -16.37
N LYS A 487 -27.27 -2.54 -15.99
CA LYS A 487 -27.28 -1.33 -16.80
C LYS A 487 -25.97 -1.23 -17.55
N LYS A 488 -26.04 -1.01 -18.86
CA LYS A 488 -24.90 -0.67 -19.73
C LYS A 488 -24.90 0.83 -19.97
N HIS A 489 -23.84 1.52 -19.54
CA HIS A 489 -23.64 2.95 -19.73
C HIS A 489 -22.57 3.17 -20.81
N TYR A 490 -22.95 3.81 -21.92
CA TYR A 490 -22.00 4.25 -22.94
C TYR A 490 -21.29 5.53 -22.49
N ILE A 491 -19.96 5.52 -22.55
CA ILE A 491 -19.12 6.63 -22.05
C ILE A 491 -19.45 7.91 -22.82
N GLY A 492 -19.95 8.92 -22.10
CA GLY A 492 -20.34 10.22 -22.67
C GLY A 492 -21.66 10.20 -23.46
N GLN A 493 -22.45 9.14 -23.35
CA GLN A 493 -23.73 8.99 -24.06
C GLN A 493 -24.89 8.61 -23.13
N HIS A 494 -25.54 7.46 -23.34
CA HIS A 494 -26.81 7.04 -22.72
C HIS A 494 -26.71 5.66 -22.05
N ASP A 495 -27.77 5.29 -21.31
CA ASP A 495 -27.90 4.00 -20.62
C ASP A 495 -28.83 3.03 -21.36
N VAL A 496 -28.51 1.74 -21.31
CA VAL A 496 -29.35 0.64 -21.83
C VAL A 496 -29.51 -0.43 -20.75
N GLN A 497 -30.73 -0.89 -20.51
CA GLN A 497 -31.06 -1.87 -19.46
C GLN A 497 -31.08 -3.29 -20.01
N TYR A 498 -30.28 -4.19 -19.47
CA TYR A 498 -30.24 -5.61 -19.83
C TYR A 498 -30.80 -6.46 -18.71
N SER A 499 -31.61 -7.46 -19.02
CA SER A 499 -32.12 -8.41 -18.04
C SER A 499 -32.39 -9.76 -18.68
N GLY A 500 -32.24 -10.83 -17.91
CA GLY A 500 -32.34 -12.18 -18.44
C GLY A 500 -32.11 -13.26 -17.40
N THR A 501 -31.86 -14.46 -17.90
CA THR A 501 -31.50 -15.63 -17.10
C THR A 501 -30.27 -16.27 -17.69
N THR A 502 -29.49 -16.94 -16.86
CA THR A 502 -28.38 -17.74 -17.35
C THR A 502 -28.84 -19.16 -17.61
N THR A 503 -28.26 -19.78 -18.62
CA THR A 503 -28.12 -21.24 -18.69
C THR A 503 -26.64 -21.58 -18.63
N HIS A 504 -26.29 -22.86 -18.53
CA HIS A 504 -24.89 -23.24 -18.42
C HIS A 504 -24.61 -24.64 -18.97
N ASN A 505 -23.33 -24.90 -19.22
CA ASN A 505 -22.78 -26.23 -19.43
C ASN A 505 -21.52 -26.42 -18.53
N GLU A 506 -20.74 -27.48 -18.76
CA GLU A 506 -19.56 -27.77 -17.95
C GLU A 506 -18.44 -26.71 -18.05
N SER A 507 -18.41 -25.90 -19.11
CA SER A 507 -17.31 -24.96 -19.41
C SER A 507 -17.72 -23.49 -19.48
N GLN A 508 -19.02 -23.16 -19.61
CA GLN A 508 -19.53 -21.81 -19.84
C GLN A 508 -20.92 -21.59 -19.19
N PHE A 509 -21.18 -20.33 -18.85
CA PHE A 509 -22.50 -19.75 -18.64
C PHE A 509 -22.92 -18.98 -19.90
N PHE A 510 -24.21 -19.04 -20.22
CA PHE A 510 -24.84 -18.30 -21.30
C PHE A 510 -25.83 -17.31 -20.71
N PHE A 511 -25.67 -16.02 -21.01
CA PHE A 511 -26.54 -14.94 -20.54
C PHE A 511 -27.51 -14.58 -21.64
N ASP A 512 -28.75 -15.02 -21.51
CA ASP A 512 -29.80 -14.81 -22.49
C ASP A 512 -30.89 -13.91 -21.92
N GLY A 513 -31.32 -12.92 -22.70
CA GLY A 513 -32.32 -11.97 -22.22
C GLY A 513 -32.68 -10.90 -23.23
N LYS A 514 -33.23 -9.81 -22.71
CA LYS A 514 -33.59 -8.62 -23.48
C LYS A 514 -32.88 -7.37 -22.97
N TRP A 515 -32.49 -6.51 -23.90
CA TRP A 515 -32.11 -5.14 -23.62
C TRP A 515 -33.29 -4.19 -23.86
N HIS A 516 -33.30 -3.04 -23.18
CA HIS A 516 -34.34 -2.02 -23.29
C HIS A 516 -33.74 -0.61 -23.19
N ILE A 517 -34.20 0.29 -24.05
CA ILE A 517 -34.02 1.74 -23.94
C ILE A 517 -35.32 2.41 -24.38
N ASP A 518 -35.92 3.21 -23.50
CA ASP A 518 -37.27 3.75 -23.70
C ASP A 518 -38.28 2.67 -24.16
N ASP A 519 -38.95 2.87 -25.30
CA ASP A 519 -39.91 1.92 -25.88
C ASP A 519 -39.27 0.83 -26.76
N LEU A 520 -37.94 0.84 -26.93
CA LEU A 520 -37.20 -0.10 -27.78
C LEU A 520 -36.65 -1.27 -26.97
N SER A 521 -36.76 -2.48 -27.51
CA SER A 521 -36.22 -3.69 -26.91
C SER A 521 -35.94 -4.77 -27.95
N ASP A 522 -34.87 -5.55 -27.72
CA ASP A 522 -34.56 -6.74 -28.50
C ASP A 522 -33.72 -7.73 -27.66
N SER A 523 -33.44 -8.90 -28.20
CA SER A 523 -32.71 -9.97 -27.51
C SER A 523 -31.19 -9.75 -27.49
N PHE A 524 -30.49 -10.38 -26.55
CA PHE A 524 -29.04 -10.48 -26.55
C PHE A 524 -28.58 -11.84 -26.00
N HIS A 525 -27.32 -12.16 -26.26
CA HIS A 525 -26.66 -13.37 -25.80
C HIS A 525 -25.21 -13.08 -25.42
N LEU A 526 -24.75 -13.53 -24.25
CA LEU A 526 -23.33 -13.51 -23.86
C LEU A 526 -22.84 -14.90 -23.46
N GLU A 527 -21.60 -15.21 -23.83
CA GLU A 527 -20.90 -16.43 -23.44
C GLU A 527 -19.82 -16.11 -22.40
N VAL A 528 -19.89 -16.77 -21.24
CA VAL A 528 -19.08 -16.44 -20.06
C VAL A 528 -18.42 -17.72 -19.51
N PRO A 529 -17.08 -17.88 -19.55
CA PRO A 529 -16.41 -19.12 -19.10
C PRO A 529 -16.58 -19.45 -17.61
N ARG A 530 -16.65 -20.74 -17.23
CA ARG A 530 -16.65 -21.22 -15.83
C ARG A 530 -15.23 -21.55 -15.35
N ASN A 531 -14.83 -21.02 -14.18
CA ASN A 531 -13.64 -21.50 -13.47
C ASN A 531 -14.02 -22.57 -12.44
N GLN A 532 -13.44 -23.76 -12.52
CA GLN A 532 -13.55 -24.78 -11.46
C GLN A 532 -12.45 -24.55 -10.43
N SER A 533 -12.82 -24.10 -9.23
CA SER A 533 -11.90 -23.99 -8.10
C SER A 533 -11.69 -25.36 -7.42
N SER A 534 -10.75 -26.16 -7.94
CA SER A 534 -10.12 -27.28 -7.20
C SER A 534 -8.98 -27.93 -8.00
N GLY A 535 -7.82 -27.25 -8.10
CA GLY A 535 -6.57 -27.75 -8.70
C GLY A 535 -5.38 -26.84 -8.33
N PRO A 536 -4.11 -27.27 -8.55
CA PRO A 536 -2.92 -26.52 -8.12
C PRO A 536 -2.93 -25.09 -8.70
N LYS A 537 -2.48 -24.10 -7.90
CA LYS A 537 -2.43 -22.66 -8.23
C LYS A 537 -2.16 -22.42 -9.72
N ASP A 538 -3.17 -21.93 -10.46
CA ASP A 538 -3.02 -21.64 -11.89
C ASP A 538 -1.87 -20.63 -12.10
N LEU A 539 -0.83 -21.10 -12.80
CA LEU A 539 0.35 -20.32 -13.15
C LEU A 539 -0.02 -19.23 -14.16
N HIS A 540 0.15 -17.96 -13.80
CA HIS A 540 -0.06 -16.83 -14.72
C HIS A 540 1.25 -16.34 -15.36
N ILE A 541 1.12 -15.50 -16.38
CA ILE A 541 2.22 -14.73 -16.97
C ILE A 541 2.18 -13.30 -16.43
N MET A 542 3.21 -12.89 -15.70
CA MET A 542 3.28 -11.52 -15.17
C MET A 542 3.84 -10.58 -16.23
N LEU A 543 3.12 -9.49 -16.53
CA LEU A 543 3.60 -8.41 -17.38
C LEU A 543 4.13 -7.27 -16.51
N SER A 544 5.44 -7.10 -16.47
CA SER A 544 6.11 -6.03 -15.73
C SER A 544 6.49 -4.89 -16.69
N TYR A 545 6.01 -3.68 -16.44
CA TYR A 545 6.17 -2.55 -17.35
C TYR A 545 6.14 -1.21 -16.59
N GLN A 546 6.59 -0.14 -17.26
CA GLN A 546 6.46 1.21 -16.70
C GLN A 546 5.10 1.81 -17.09
N TRP A 547 4.45 2.50 -16.15
CA TRP A 547 3.09 3.03 -16.28
C TRP A 547 2.79 3.86 -17.54
N ASN A 548 3.76 4.48 -18.20
CA ASN A 548 3.51 5.25 -19.42
C ASN A 548 3.33 4.33 -20.66
N ASN A 549 3.68 3.04 -20.55
CA ASN A 549 3.55 2.05 -21.62
C ASN A 549 2.23 1.26 -21.56
N GLN A 550 1.24 1.71 -20.76
CA GLN A 550 -0.02 1.00 -20.54
C GLN A 550 -0.76 0.62 -21.81
N GLU A 551 -0.86 1.52 -22.78
CA GLU A 551 -1.61 1.28 -24.02
C GLU A 551 -1.04 0.10 -24.81
N LEU A 552 0.29 0.06 -24.96
CA LEU A 552 0.98 -1.04 -25.62
C LEU A 552 0.83 -2.34 -24.84
N VAL A 553 1.03 -2.32 -23.52
CA VAL A 553 0.95 -3.52 -22.69
C VAL A 553 -0.47 -4.07 -22.63
N LYS A 554 -1.49 -3.21 -22.62
CA LYS A 554 -2.90 -3.61 -22.79
C LYS A 554 -3.11 -4.33 -24.11
N ARG A 555 -2.63 -3.76 -25.23
CA ARG A 555 -2.71 -4.41 -26.54
C ARG A 555 -2.05 -5.79 -26.54
N VAL A 556 -0.88 -5.94 -25.92
CA VAL A 556 -0.20 -7.24 -25.77
C VAL A 556 -1.02 -8.19 -24.89
N ALA A 557 -1.52 -7.70 -23.75
CA ALA A 557 -2.37 -8.43 -22.83
C ALA A 557 -3.62 -8.97 -23.53
N ASP A 558 -4.31 -8.16 -24.33
CA ASP A 558 -5.52 -8.56 -25.07
C ASP A 558 -5.21 -9.66 -26.08
N MET A 559 -4.08 -9.57 -26.77
CA MET A 559 -3.62 -10.63 -27.69
C MET A 559 -3.25 -11.94 -26.97
N LEU A 560 -2.71 -11.87 -25.75
CA LEU A 560 -2.42 -13.04 -24.93
C LEU A 560 -3.71 -13.66 -24.38
N LYS A 561 -4.65 -12.83 -23.90
CA LYS A 561 -5.98 -13.24 -23.44
C LYS A 561 -6.78 -13.94 -24.54
N GLN A 562 -6.81 -13.38 -25.76
CA GLN A 562 -7.42 -14.00 -26.95
C GLN A 562 -6.87 -15.41 -27.27
N ARG A 563 -5.71 -15.75 -26.73
CA ARG A 563 -5.04 -17.06 -26.90
C ARG A 563 -5.14 -17.94 -25.65
N ASN A 564 -6.04 -17.62 -24.72
CA ASN A 564 -6.26 -18.32 -23.45
C ASN A 564 -5.01 -18.40 -22.54
N ILE A 565 -4.15 -17.37 -22.57
CA ILE A 565 -2.99 -17.30 -21.68
C ILE A 565 -3.39 -16.47 -20.44
N PRO A 566 -3.35 -17.04 -19.22
CA PRO A 566 -3.63 -16.29 -18.00
C PRO A 566 -2.52 -15.26 -17.74
N ILE A 567 -2.89 -14.02 -17.46
CA ILE A 567 -1.94 -12.92 -17.25
C ILE A 567 -2.21 -12.18 -15.95
N TRP A 568 -1.18 -11.51 -15.42
CA TRP A 568 -1.27 -10.64 -14.24
C TRP A 568 -0.51 -9.34 -14.51
N PHE A 569 -1.15 -8.18 -14.25
CA PHE A 569 -0.54 -6.85 -14.39
C PHE A 569 -1.37 -5.72 -13.73
N ASP A 570 -0.74 -4.57 -13.46
CA ASP A 570 -1.26 -3.49 -12.58
C ASP A 570 -2.64 -2.88 -12.91
N ILE A 571 -3.24 -3.12 -14.09
CA ILE A 571 -4.51 -2.50 -14.52
C ILE A 571 -5.70 -3.47 -14.45
N ALA A 572 -5.46 -4.77 -14.21
CA ALA A 572 -6.51 -5.79 -14.24
C ALA A 572 -7.33 -5.90 -12.93
N GLY A 573 -7.19 -4.95 -11.98
CA GLY A 573 -7.86 -5.02 -10.67
C GLY A 573 -7.19 -5.94 -9.65
N ASP A 574 -5.99 -6.43 -9.97
CA ASP A 574 -5.24 -7.39 -9.16
C ASP A 574 -4.38 -6.75 -8.05
N MET A 575 -4.20 -5.43 -8.06
CA MET A 575 -3.56 -4.72 -6.96
C MET A 575 -4.57 -4.45 -5.84
N LYS A 576 -4.60 -5.32 -4.83
CA LYS A 576 -5.42 -5.16 -3.62
C LYS A 576 -4.54 -4.99 -2.39
N GLY A 577 -4.90 -4.07 -1.50
CA GLY A 577 -4.24 -3.89 -0.21
C GLY A 577 -2.83 -3.31 -0.31
N ASN A 578 -1.84 -4.00 0.27
CA ASN A 578 -0.46 -3.54 0.32
C ASN A 578 0.27 -3.75 -1.02
N ILE A 579 0.88 -2.70 -1.58
CA ILE A 579 1.55 -2.74 -2.89
C ILE A 579 2.63 -3.84 -2.95
N ASN A 580 3.47 -3.97 -1.91
CA ASN A 580 4.56 -4.95 -1.90
C ASN A 580 4.04 -6.40 -1.76
N THR A 581 2.92 -6.61 -1.06
CA THR A 581 2.25 -7.92 -0.99
C THR A 581 1.61 -8.30 -2.33
N ALA A 582 0.90 -7.37 -2.97
CA ALA A 582 0.29 -7.61 -4.29
C ALA A 582 1.35 -7.92 -5.34
N MET A 583 2.45 -7.16 -5.34
CA MET A 583 3.62 -7.40 -6.20
C MET A 583 4.23 -8.78 -5.95
N ALA A 584 4.40 -9.18 -4.69
CA ALA A 584 4.94 -10.50 -4.36
C ALA A 584 4.04 -11.62 -4.87
N TYR A 585 2.72 -11.48 -4.74
CA TYR A 585 1.76 -12.43 -5.30
C TYR A 585 1.91 -12.56 -6.82
N GLY A 586 2.00 -11.43 -7.53
CA GLY A 586 2.25 -11.38 -8.98
C GLY A 586 3.54 -12.10 -9.39
N VAL A 587 4.65 -11.87 -8.70
CA VAL A 587 5.93 -12.51 -9.03
C VAL A 587 5.98 -13.98 -8.62
N GLU A 588 5.55 -14.31 -7.40
CA GLU A 588 5.63 -15.68 -6.86
C GLU A 588 4.70 -16.64 -7.60
N GLY A 589 3.50 -16.19 -7.98
CA GLY A 589 2.53 -16.99 -8.74
C GLY A 589 2.89 -17.15 -10.23
N ALA A 590 3.80 -16.33 -10.76
CA ALA A 590 4.12 -16.35 -12.17
C ALA A 590 4.87 -17.61 -12.61
N ALA A 591 4.46 -18.18 -13.75
CA ALA A 591 5.27 -19.10 -14.54
C ALA A 591 6.50 -18.39 -15.13
N MET A 592 6.26 -17.19 -15.66
CA MET A 592 7.21 -16.37 -16.39
C MET A 592 6.89 -14.89 -16.16
N VAL A 593 7.94 -14.07 -16.15
CA VAL A 593 7.83 -12.61 -16.07
C VAL A 593 8.27 -12.01 -17.40
N ILE A 594 7.40 -11.28 -18.07
CA ILE A 594 7.69 -10.53 -19.28
C ILE A 594 7.98 -9.09 -18.88
N SER A 595 9.21 -8.61 -19.12
CA SER A 595 9.62 -7.25 -18.76
C SER A 595 9.69 -6.35 -19.98
N PHE A 596 8.90 -5.27 -20.00
CA PHE A 596 8.84 -4.30 -21.10
C PHE A 596 9.85 -3.17 -20.85
N ASN A 597 11.00 -3.25 -21.49
CA ASN A 597 12.19 -2.48 -21.13
C ASN A 597 12.30 -1.15 -21.90
N THR A 598 12.44 -0.07 -21.14
CA THR A 598 12.67 1.32 -21.59
C THR A 598 13.64 2.02 -20.64
N VAL A 599 14.13 3.21 -21.00
CA VAL A 599 14.88 4.07 -20.06
C VAL A 599 14.01 4.48 -18.85
N ALA A 600 12.71 4.63 -19.02
CA ALA A 600 11.79 4.93 -17.92
C ALA A 600 11.67 3.74 -16.96
N TYR A 601 11.59 2.51 -17.51
CA TYR A 601 11.59 1.28 -16.71
C TYR A 601 12.85 1.15 -15.85
N SER A 602 14.04 1.43 -16.41
CA SER A 602 15.30 1.35 -15.66
C SER A 602 15.42 2.38 -14.51
N LYS A 603 14.54 3.38 -14.47
CA LYS A 603 14.46 4.40 -13.40
C LYS A 603 13.32 4.15 -12.43
N SER A 604 12.44 3.18 -12.71
CA SER A 604 11.29 2.88 -11.87
C SER A 604 11.67 1.94 -10.73
N ILE A 605 11.49 2.39 -9.49
CA ILE A 605 11.78 1.61 -8.28
C ILE A 605 10.86 0.38 -8.19
N ASN A 606 9.59 0.49 -8.58
CA ASN A 606 8.66 -0.63 -8.56
C ASN A 606 9.06 -1.71 -9.57
N CYS A 607 9.40 -1.30 -10.80
CA CYS A 607 9.90 -2.23 -11.82
C CYS A 607 11.23 -2.88 -11.41
N GLN A 608 12.10 -2.14 -10.69
CA GLN A 608 13.32 -2.69 -10.11
C GLN A 608 13.04 -3.79 -9.09
N LYS A 609 12.10 -3.57 -8.17
CA LYS A 609 11.70 -4.58 -7.19
C LYS A 609 11.17 -5.83 -7.86
N GLU A 610 10.20 -5.69 -8.76
CA GLU A 610 9.58 -6.81 -9.48
C GLU A 610 10.61 -7.69 -10.17
N LEU A 611 11.46 -7.07 -10.99
CA LEU A 611 12.40 -7.81 -11.83
C LEU A 611 13.56 -8.39 -11.02
N THR A 612 14.06 -7.66 -10.02
CA THR A 612 15.11 -8.16 -9.13
C THR A 612 14.59 -9.32 -8.29
N TYR A 613 13.35 -9.21 -7.79
CA TYR A 613 12.71 -10.27 -7.02
C TYR A 613 12.45 -11.52 -7.87
N ALA A 614 11.94 -11.33 -9.09
CA ALA A 614 11.78 -12.42 -10.07
C ALA A 614 13.12 -13.11 -10.36
N SER A 615 14.20 -12.34 -10.53
CA SER A 615 15.55 -12.86 -10.78
C SER A 615 16.08 -13.66 -9.58
N GLN A 616 15.85 -13.20 -8.35
CA GLN A 616 16.26 -13.91 -7.13
C GLN A 616 15.51 -15.23 -6.94
N LEU A 617 14.21 -15.23 -7.27
CA LEU A 617 13.39 -16.45 -7.29
C LEU A 617 13.68 -17.35 -8.51
N LYS A 618 14.65 -16.97 -9.37
CA LYS A 618 15.01 -17.68 -10.60
C LYS A 618 13.81 -17.92 -11.52
N LYS A 619 12.89 -16.95 -11.58
CA LYS A 619 11.77 -16.99 -12.52
C LYS A 619 12.29 -16.90 -13.96
N ASN A 620 11.58 -17.53 -14.89
CA ASN A 620 11.87 -17.36 -16.32
C ASN A 620 11.51 -15.93 -16.71
N ILE A 621 12.52 -15.12 -17.05
CA ILE A 621 12.34 -13.71 -17.43
C ILE A 621 12.52 -13.59 -18.95
N VAL A 622 11.55 -12.98 -19.62
CA VAL A 622 11.62 -12.65 -21.04
C VAL A 622 11.68 -11.12 -21.20
N PRO A 623 12.85 -10.55 -21.53
CA PRO A 623 12.98 -9.13 -21.83
C PRO A 623 12.32 -8.79 -23.17
N VAL A 624 11.52 -7.74 -23.21
CA VAL A 624 10.92 -7.15 -24.41
C VAL A 624 11.45 -5.73 -24.54
N LEU A 625 12.31 -5.49 -25.53
CA LEU A 625 12.95 -4.20 -25.76
C LEU A 625 12.00 -3.30 -26.54
N LEU A 626 11.50 -2.25 -25.88
CA LEU A 626 10.70 -1.18 -26.52
C LEU A 626 11.58 0.00 -26.95
N GLU A 627 12.82 0.04 -26.46
CA GLU A 627 13.85 1.01 -26.85
C GLU A 627 15.18 0.29 -27.04
N ASN A 628 16.14 0.98 -27.66
CA ASN A 628 17.50 0.48 -27.83
C ASN A 628 18.16 0.22 -26.47
N ASP A 629 18.64 -1.01 -26.27
CA ASP A 629 19.26 -1.51 -25.04
C ASP A 629 20.51 -0.74 -24.61
N LYS A 630 21.27 -0.20 -25.57
CA LYS A 630 22.44 0.66 -25.31
C LYS A 630 22.10 1.86 -24.42
N LYS A 631 20.84 2.29 -24.38
CA LYS A 631 20.39 3.41 -23.53
C LYS A 631 20.34 3.07 -22.03
N PHE A 632 20.25 1.80 -21.67
CA PHE A 632 20.12 1.35 -20.28
C PHE A 632 21.06 0.17 -19.91
N GLN A 633 21.98 -0.22 -20.79
CA GLN A 633 22.95 -1.31 -20.57
C GLN A 633 23.80 -1.13 -19.30
N ASN A 634 24.09 0.10 -18.89
CA ASN A 634 24.91 0.42 -17.71
C ASN A 634 24.09 0.54 -16.41
N THR A 635 22.81 0.15 -16.43
CA THR A 635 21.91 0.22 -15.28
C THR A 635 21.71 -1.18 -14.67
N TRP A 636 21.04 -1.24 -13.51
CA TRP A 636 20.61 -2.51 -12.90
C TRP A 636 19.80 -3.38 -13.87
N LEU A 637 18.98 -2.75 -14.72
CA LEU A 637 18.16 -3.45 -15.71
C LEU A 637 19.04 -4.15 -16.74
N GLY A 638 20.00 -3.42 -17.31
CA GLY A 638 20.96 -3.96 -18.27
C GLY A 638 21.73 -5.15 -17.72
N MET A 639 22.14 -5.09 -16.44
CA MET A 639 22.83 -6.20 -15.78
C MET A 639 21.97 -7.46 -15.64
N ILE A 640 20.67 -7.33 -15.31
CA ILE A 640 19.77 -8.48 -15.18
C ILE A 640 19.49 -9.13 -16.54
N ILE A 641 19.26 -8.31 -17.58
CA ILE A 641 18.82 -8.84 -18.89
C ILE A 641 19.97 -9.20 -19.83
N ALA A 642 21.23 -8.83 -19.53
CA ALA A 642 22.38 -9.02 -20.42
C ALA A 642 22.60 -10.48 -20.86
N SER A 643 22.25 -11.46 -20.01
CA SER A 643 22.36 -12.89 -20.31
C SER A 643 21.06 -13.52 -20.82
N LEU A 644 19.98 -12.75 -20.93
CA LEU A 644 18.66 -13.23 -21.31
C LEU A 644 18.39 -12.98 -22.80
N ASN A 645 17.65 -13.88 -23.43
CA ASN A 645 17.27 -13.75 -24.83
C ASN A 645 16.12 -12.72 -24.96
N ALA A 646 16.44 -11.50 -25.37
CA ALA A 646 15.45 -10.42 -25.50
C ALA A 646 14.65 -10.52 -26.82
N ILE A 647 13.40 -10.05 -26.80
CA ILE A 647 12.57 -9.82 -28.01
C ILE A 647 12.58 -8.33 -28.31
N ASN A 648 12.88 -7.96 -29.55
CA ASN A 648 12.87 -6.55 -29.96
C ASN A 648 11.49 -6.16 -30.51
N MET A 649 10.83 -5.17 -29.90
CA MET A 649 9.53 -4.64 -30.34
C MET A 649 9.60 -3.13 -30.62
N GLN A 650 10.75 -2.62 -31.08
CA GLN A 650 10.92 -1.21 -31.44
C GLN A 650 10.29 -0.82 -32.79
N ASP A 651 10.10 -1.79 -33.70
CA ASP A 651 9.55 -1.56 -35.04
C ASP A 651 8.10 -2.04 -35.12
N ASP A 652 7.17 -1.09 -35.25
CA ASP A 652 5.73 -1.35 -35.34
C ASP A 652 5.37 -2.26 -36.53
N ASN A 653 6.15 -2.22 -37.62
CA ASN A 653 5.90 -3.07 -38.80
C ASN A 653 6.13 -4.57 -38.50
N GLN A 654 6.97 -4.86 -37.50
CA GLN A 654 7.31 -6.22 -37.08
C GLN A 654 6.58 -6.64 -35.79
N PHE A 655 5.70 -5.78 -35.27
CA PHE A 655 5.01 -6.00 -34.00
C PHE A 655 4.28 -7.34 -33.95
N ASN A 656 3.47 -7.66 -34.96
CA ASN A 656 2.70 -8.91 -34.98
C ASN A 656 3.60 -10.15 -34.99
N SER A 657 4.65 -10.18 -35.82
CA SER A 657 5.60 -11.30 -35.86
C SER A 657 6.37 -11.46 -34.56
N ASN A 658 6.74 -10.36 -33.89
CA ASN A 658 7.44 -10.39 -32.62
C ASN A 658 6.53 -10.86 -31.47
N ILE A 659 5.24 -10.57 -31.55
CA ILE A 659 4.23 -11.07 -30.61
C ILE A 659 4.04 -12.58 -30.78
N ASP A 660 4.02 -13.09 -32.01
CA ASP A 660 3.93 -14.53 -32.23
C ASP A 660 5.16 -15.27 -31.67
N ILE A 661 6.36 -14.69 -31.80
CA ILE A 661 7.58 -15.21 -31.15
C ILE A 661 7.41 -15.23 -29.62
N LEU A 662 6.88 -14.16 -29.02
CA LEU A 662 6.62 -14.08 -27.59
C LEU A 662 5.63 -15.18 -27.14
N VAL A 663 4.53 -15.34 -27.86
CA VAL A 663 3.52 -16.39 -27.60
C VAL A 663 4.13 -17.78 -27.67
N GLN A 664 4.99 -18.06 -28.65
CA GLN A 664 5.67 -19.36 -28.75
C GLN A 664 6.56 -19.62 -27.54
N ARG A 665 7.30 -18.61 -27.07
CA ARG A 665 8.13 -18.75 -25.85
C ARG A 665 7.30 -18.99 -24.60
N ILE A 666 6.16 -18.30 -24.47
CA ILE A 666 5.23 -18.49 -23.35
C ILE A 666 4.70 -19.93 -23.36
N LYS A 667 4.19 -20.42 -24.50
CA LYS A 667 3.64 -21.78 -24.62
C LYS A 667 4.66 -22.83 -24.24
N LYS A 668 5.88 -22.72 -24.78
CA LYS A 668 6.99 -23.63 -24.44
C LYS A 668 7.29 -23.66 -22.94
N ALA A 669 7.36 -22.49 -22.29
CA ALA A 669 7.64 -22.42 -20.86
C ALA A 669 6.50 -22.96 -19.98
N LEU A 670 5.24 -22.79 -20.42
CA LEU A 670 4.09 -23.37 -19.73
C LEU A 670 4.03 -24.90 -19.87
N GLU A 671 4.42 -25.44 -21.03
CA GLU A 671 4.55 -26.88 -21.26
C GLU A 671 5.63 -27.49 -20.35
N GLU A 672 6.84 -26.92 -20.34
CA GLU A 672 7.95 -27.37 -19.49
C GLU A 672 7.58 -27.40 -17.99
N LYS A 673 6.81 -26.40 -17.51
CA LYS A 673 6.33 -26.37 -16.12
C LYS A 673 5.27 -27.42 -15.79
N LYS A 674 4.37 -27.74 -16.73
CA LYS A 674 3.38 -28.82 -16.54
C LYS A 674 4.08 -30.17 -16.38
N ASP A 675 5.15 -30.39 -17.15
CA ASP A 675 5.95 -31.60 -17.03
C ASP A 675 6.67 -31.66 -15.67
N GLU A 676 7.29 -30.57 -15.21
CA GLU A 676 7.93 -30.51 -13.88
C GLU A 676 6.94 -30.78 -12.72
N GLU A 677 5.74 -30.20 -12.77
CA GLU A 677 4.71 -30.41 -11.73
C GLU A 677 4.14 -31.83 -11.74
N SER A 678 4.01 -32.44 -12.92
CA SER A 678 3.64 -33.85 -13.07
C SER A 678 4.67 -34.78 -12.40
N HIS A 679 5.96 -34.58 -12.71
CA HIS A 679 7.05 -35.37 -12.10
C HIS A 679 7.14 -35.16 -10.59
N ARG A 680 6.94 -33.93 -10.11
CA ARG A 680 6.96 -33.60 -8.68
C ARG A 680 5.78 -34.19 -7.92
N SER A 681 4.58 -34.16 -8.51
CA SER A 681 3.38 -34.76 -7.93
C SER A 681 3.54 -36.28 -7.81
N GLN A 682 4.11 -36.91 -8.83
CA GLN A 682 4.40 -38.35 -8.83
C GLN A 682 5.45 -38.72 -7.76
N ALA A 683 6.48 -37.90 -7.57
CA ALA A 683 7.45 -38.07 -6.50
C ALA A 683 6.84 -37.92 -5.08
N ILE A 684 5.90 -36.98 -4.88
CA ILE A 684 5.20 -36.80 -3.60
C ILE A 684 4.23 -37.96 -3.33
N THR A 685 3.53 -38.47 -4.35
CA THR A 685 2.67 -39.65 -4.22
C THR A 685 3.47 -40.86 -3.79
N ASN A 686 4.64 -41.10 -4.41
CA ASN A 686 5.55 -42.18 -4.02
C ASN A 686 5.98 -42.06 -2.55
N LEU A 687 6.33 -40.85 -2.09
CA LEU A 687 6.67 -40.58 -0.67
C LEU A 687 5.50 -40.85 0.29
N ARG A 688 4.25 -40.53 -0.09
CA ARG A 688 3.05 -40.75 0.74
C ARG A 688 2.63 -42.21 0.82
N GLU A 689 2.83 -42.97 -0.25
CA GLU A 689 2.56 -44.42 -0.29
C GLU A 689 3.69 -45.25 0.34
N GLY A 690 4.68 -44.58 0.96
CA GLY A 690 5.77 -45.22 1.68
C GLY A 690 6.84 -45.84 0.78
N ARG A 691 6.88 -45.51 -0.51
CA ARG A 691 7.89 -45.97 -1.48
C ARG A 691 8.82 -44.82 -1.89
N VAL A 692 10.06 -44.87 -1.48
CA VAL A 692 11.12 -43.97 -1.97
C VAL A 692 11.71 -44.59 -3.24
N LEU A 693 11.39 -44.02 -4.40
CA LEU A 693 12.02 -44.37 -5.68
C LEU A 693 12.66 -43.11 -6.27
N GLY A 694 13.97 -43.15 -6.52
CA GLY A 694 14.71 -42.03 -7.09
C GLY A 694 15.87 -42.50 -7.96
N GLN A 695 16.22 -41.72 -8.97
CA GLN A 695 17.43 -41.91 -9.77
C GLN A 695 18.34 -40.72 -9.57
N GLY A 696 19.64 -40.98 -9.41
CA GLY A 696 20.66 -39.96 -9.16
C GLY A 696 21.97 -40.29 -9.85
N ASN A 697 22.88 -39.33 -9.87
CA ASN A 697 24.20 -39.47 -10.46
C ASN A 697 25.20 -38.85 -9.47
N ASP A 698 26.23 -39.59 -9.07
CA ASP A 698 27.32 -39.10 -8.22
C ASP A 698 28.69 -39.27 -8.91
N GLU A 699 29.79 -38.97 -8.21
CA GLU A 699 31.15 -39.06 -8.75
C GLU A 699 31.56 -40.47 -9.20
N ILE A 700 30.77 -41.51 -8.86
CA ILE A 700 31.03 -42.91 -9.17
C ILE A 700 30.00 -43.46 -10.19
N GLY A 701 29.03 -42.65 -10.63
CA GLY A 701 28.11 -42.96 -11.72
C GLY A 701 26.62 -43.04 -11.33
N PRO A 702 25.75 -43.50 -12.25
CA PRO A 702 24.31 -43.48 -12.04
C PRO A 702 23.88 -44.54 -11.02
N PHE A 703 22.98 -44.17 -10.12
CA PHE A 703 22.42 -45.07 -9.11
C PHE A 703 20.89 -44.96 -9.06
N THR A 704 20.26 -46.06 -8.65
CA THR A 704 18.83 -46.09 -8.33
C THR A 704 18.66 -46.28 -6.83
N MET A 705 17.86 -45.43 -6.21
CA MET A 705 17.52 -45.51 -4.80
C MET A 705 16.11 -46.08 -4.67
N ALA A 706 15.96 -47.16 -3.90
CA ALA A 706 14.69 -47.80 -3.60
C ALA A 706 14.58 -48.04 -2.10
N GLY A 707 13.50 -47.61 -1.46
CA GLY A 707 13.33 -47.79 -0.02
C GLY A 707 11.89 -47.69 0.44
N ASN A 708 11.62 -48.21 1.64
CA ASN A 708 10.32 -48.09 2.30
C ASN A 708 10.50 -47.49 3.70
N TYR A 709 9.43 -46.92 4.27
CA TYR A 709 9.42 -46.57 5.69
C TYR A 709 9.01 -47.78 6.53
N ASP A 710 9.70 -48.03 7.64
CA ASP A 710 9.26 -49.04 8.61
C ASP A 710 8.06 -48.54 9.44
N ASN A 711 7.49 -49.42 10.27
CA ASN A 711 6.30 -49.13 11.08
C ASN A 711 6.53 -48.04 12.15
N GLU A 712 7.79 -47.58 12.36
CA GLU A 712 8.15 -46.48 13.26
C GLU A 712 8.45 -45.17 12.51
N GLY A 713 8.32 -45.17 11.17
CA GLY A 713 8.55 -44.00 10.33
C GLY A 713 10.02 -43.74 10.00
N LYS A 714 10.92 -44.71 10.20
CA LYS A 714 12.32 -44.60 9.76
C LYS A 714 12.46 -45.07 8.31
N PRO A 715 13.18 -44.31 7.46
CA PRO A 715 13.40 -44.69 6.07
C PRO A 715 14.43 -45.82 5.98
N ASN A 716 14.06 -46.92 5.35
CA ASN A 716 14.92 -48.05 5.02
C ASN A 716 15.25 -47.98 3.53
N ILE A 717 16.41 -47.40 3.21
CA ILE A 717 16.79 -47.00 1.84
C ILE A 717 17.91 -47.89 1.33
N VAL A 718 17.71 -48.51 0.16
CA VAL A 718 18.71 -49.30 -0.55
C VAL A 718 19.18 -48.53 -1.79
N PHE A 719 20.51 -48.44 -1.94
CA PHE A 719 21.14 -47.88 -3.14
C PHE A 719 21.58 -49.03 -4.05
N LEU A 720 20.99 -49.13 -5.23
CA LEU A 720 21.32 -50.13 -6.24
C LEU A 720 22.17 -49.48 -7.34
N ARG A 721 23.37 -50.04 -7.55
CA ARG A 721 24.20 -49.76 -8.71
C ARG A 721 24.27 -51.02 -9.58
N LEU A 722 24.06 -50.84 -10.88
CA LEU A 722 24.23 -51.92 -11.85
C LEU A 722 25.70 -51.89 -12.31
N GLU A 723 26.57 -52.55 -11.56
CA GLU A 723 27.81 -53.08 -12.12
C GLU A 723 27.56 -54.58 -12.44
N ASP A 724 27.78 -54.92 -13.71
CA ASP A 724 28.01 -56.28 -14.24
C ASP A 724 27.13 -57.48 -13.78
N GLY A 725 25.89 -57.22 -13.37
CA GLY A 725 24.88 -58.28 -13.22
C GLY A 725 24.94 -59.04 -11.89
N SER A 726 25.63 -58.50 -10.88
CA SER A 726 25.55 -59.02 -9.51
C SER A 726 25.02 -57.94 -8.55
N SER A 727 23.87 -58.20 -7.90
CA SER A 727 23.33 -57.30 -6.88
C SER A 727 24.16 -57.41 -5.60
N LYS A 728 24.79 -56.32 -5.16
CA LYS A 728 25.37 -56.21 -3.82
C LYS A 728 24.56 -55.23 -2.98
N ASP A 729 24.06 -55.72 -1.86
CA ASP A 729 23.44 -54.90 -0.81
C ASP A 729 24.53 -54.06 -0.14
N LEU A 730 24.42 -52.73 -0.23
CA LEU A 730 25.30 -51.77 0.44
C LEU A 730 24.54 -51.15 1.61
N THR A 731 24.42 -51.89 2.72
CA THR A 731 23.95 -51.31 3.99
C THR A 731 25.13 -51.08 4.93
N THR A 732 25.61 -49.83 5.03
CA THR A 732 26.04 -49.20 6.28
C THR A 732 25.91 -47.69 6.18
#